data_AF-A0A353X736-F1
#
_entry.id   AF-A0A353X736-F1
#
_cell.length_a   1.000
_cell.length_b   1.000
_cell.length_c   1.000
_cell.angle_alpha   90.00
_cell.angle_beta   90.00
_cell.angle_gamma   90.00
#
_symmetry.space_group_name_H-M   'P 1'
#
loop_
_entity.id
_entity.type
_entity.pdbx_description
1 polymer ?
#
loop_
_entity_poly.entity_id
_entity_poly.type
_entity_poly.pdbx_seq_one_letter_code
_entity_poly.pdbx_strand_id
1 'polypeptide(L)'
;MPAAPLRHTETEESNIIPLHGDRATDVDCTAAVAEYISGSDWRIKANANTGYSNAGLINNIAGKVIANFWLDAVYTAEEGRAHRTGAYHIHDLDCLTGYCAGWSLRALLNEGFNGVPGRVASRPPRHFREALGQMANFMGILQSEWAGAQAFSSFDTYLAPYVFRDNLPYSEVKKAIRQFVYNLNVPARWGQSPFTNITLDITPPEDLAEQFPTYRDAHLFKGLACEDLLDKARSRDFGIRSLEDMTFGHFRPEMEMIVRAYYDVMTEGDSTGTPFTFPIATINVTEDFQWDGPVAQAIFENTAKVGSSYFQNFIGSQFKRDEHGNKVPNPEAYSPGAVRSMCCRLQLDLRELLKRGNGLFGSAEMTGSLGVVTLNMARAGFLFQGDEDGLFAEVDRLMDLAQGSLEKKRRFVQDMYDRGLYPYTARYLPHLRNHFSTIGVNGMNEMIRNFTQDAYDIADPRGVDLALRLLDHMRAKLQAYQEATGNLYNLEATPAEGTTYRFAREDKKRYPGILQAGAGENVYYTNSSQLPADYTDDPFVALDHQNALQCKYTGGTVLHMYMGERISSAEACKRFVRKVISEYQIPYITITPVFSICERHGYLAGEQPTCPHCGAQTKVWTRVMGYFRPVDSFNTGKKGEHAERVHFREERVDT
;
A
#
# COMPACT_ATOMS: atom_id res chain seq x y z
N MET A 1 -0.05 -62.53 9.00
CA MET A 1 0.82 -62.23 7.84
C MET A 1 0.48 -60.83 7.36
N PRO A 2 1.41 -59.87 7.43
CA PRO A 2 1.14 -58.48 7.05
C PRO A 2 1.14 -58.32 5.52
N ALA A 3 0.21 -57.49 5.04
CA ALA A 3 0.04 -57.16 3.63
C ALA A 3 1.21 -56.32 3.10
N ALA A 4 1.69 -56.68 1.90
CA ALA A 4 2.75 -55.97 1.21
C ALA A 4 2.25 -54.59 0.70
N PRO A 5 3.11 -53.57 0.65
CA PRO A 5 2.75 -52.26 0.13
C PRO A 5 2.67 -52.28 -1.41
N LEU A 6 1.59 -51.72 -1.94
CA LEU A 6 1.41 -51.44 -3.36
C LEU A 6 2.46 -50.41 -3.81
N ARG A 7 3.41 -50.86 -4.63
CA ARG A 7 4.25 -49.97 -5.45
C ARG A 7 3.38 -49.46 -6.60
N HIS A 8 3.06 -48.17 -6.62
CA HIS A 8 2.64 -47.50 -7.84
C HIS A 8 3.90 -47.15 -8.64
N THR A 9 4.20 -47.99 -9.63
CA THR A 9 5.09 -47.68 -10.74
C THR A 9 4.25 -47.57 -11.99
N GLU A 10 3.82 -46.35 -12.34
CA GLU A 10 3.46 -45.97 -13.71
C GLU A 10 3.98 -44.55 -13.92
N THR A 11 5.12 -44.47 -14.59
CA THR A 11 5.64 -43.26 -15.21
C THR A 11 4.76 -42.93 -16.40
N GLU A 12 3.75 -42.08 -16.21
CA GLU A 12 3.31 -41.22 -17.30
C GLU A 12 4.53 -40.38 -17.69
N GLU A 13 5.08 -40.61 -18.88
CA GLU A 13 6.08 -39.71 -19.47
C GLU A 13 5.48 -38.31 -19.47
N SER A 14 6.00 -37.48 -18.56
CA SER A 14 5.54 -36.13 -18.41
C SER A 14 5.90 -35.36 -19.68
N ASN A 15 4.90 -34.93 -20.43
CA ASN A 15 5.03 -33.92 -21.50
C ASN A 15 5.44 -32.54 -20.93
N ILE A 16 6.21 -32.51 -19.83
CA ILE A 16 6.74 -31.30 -19.23
C ILE A 16 8.01 -30.99 -20.01
N ILE A 17 7.88 -30.07 -20.97
CA ILE A 17 9.04 -29.44 -21.59
C ILE A 17 9.79 -28.70 -20.48
N PRO A 18 11.01 -29.11 -20.10
CA PRO A 18 11.78 -28.39 -19.09
C PRO A 18 12.09 -27.00 -19.64
N LEU A 19 11.52 -25.97 -19.04
CA LEU A 19 11.78 -24.59 -19.45
C LEU A 19 13.15 -24.08 -18.95
N HIS A 20 13.73 -24.73 -17.91
CA HIS A 20 14.96 -24.30 -17.23
C HIS A 20 15.78 -25.50 -16.72
N GLY A 21 17.08 -25.29 -16.44
CA GLY A 21 18.08 -26.35 -16.18
C GLY A 21 18.03 -27.04 -14.81
N ASP A 22 18.99 -27.96 -14.57
CA ASP A 22 19.02 -29.01 -13.52
C ASP A 22 19.09 -28.57 -12.04
N ARG A 23 18.82 -27.30 -11.70
CA ARG A 23 18.80 -26.85 -10.30
C ARG A 23 17.37 -26.97 -9.77
N ALA A 24 17.09 -27.98 -8.95
CA ALA A 24 15.80 -28.15 -8.31
C ALA A 24 15.94 -28.19 -6.79
N THR A 25 15.19 -27.34 -6.09
CA THR A 25 15.00 -27.44 -4.64
C THR A 25 13.90 -28.47 -4.33
N ASP A 26 14.22 -29.45 -3.48
CA ASP A 26 13.23 -30.42 -3.00
C ASP A 26 12.27 -29.79 -1.98
N VAL A 27 10.97 -30.04 -2.14
CA VAL A 27 9.91 -29.64 -1.20
C VAL A 27 9.23 -30.88 -0.67
N ASP A 28 9.40 -31.19 0.63
CA ASP A 28 8.68 -32.27 1.29
C ASP A 28 7.23 -31.85 1.55
N CYS A 29 6.29 -32.46 0.80
CA CYS A 29 4.86 -32.16 0.93
C CYS A 29 4.30 -32.49 2.32
N THR A 30 4.77 -33.58 2.95
CA THR A 30 4.27 -34.01 4.27
C THR A 30 4.74 -33.03 5.33
N ALA A 31 6.01 -32.64 5.31
CA ALA A 31 6.55 -31.64 6.22
C ALA A 31 5.86 -30.28 6.02
N ALA A 32 5.69 -29.83 4.77
CA ALA A 32 5.06 -28.54 4.48
C ALA A 32 3.62 -28.45 5.01
N VAL A 33 2.84 -29.53 4.87
CA VAL A 33 1.48 -29.62 5.43
C VAL A 33 1.50 -29.68 6.96
N ALA A 34 2.37 -30.51 7.55
CA ALA A 34 2.46 -30.67 9.00
C ALA A 34 2.91 -29.37 9.71
N GLU A 35 3.85 -28.63 9.13
CA GLU A 35 4.29 -27.32 9.63
C GLU A 35 3.14 -26.32 9.68
N TYR A 36 2.29 -26.28 8.65
CA TYR A 36 1.16 -25.37 8.63
C TYR A 36 0.11 -25.75 9.68
N ILE A 37 -0.28 -27.04 9.72
CA ILE A 37 -1.29 -27.54 10.66
C ILE A 37 -0.86 -27.35 12.12
N SER A 38 0.42 -27.53 12.41
CA SER A 38 0.96 -27.35 13.77
C SER A 38 1.19 -25.88 14.14
N GLY A 39 1.17 -24.96 13.18
CA GLY A 39 1.48 -23.55 13.42
C GLY A 39 2.96 -23.26 13.70
N SER A 40 3.86 -24.20 13.41
CA SER A 40 5.28 -24.11 13.78
C SER A 40 6.09 -23.16 12.88
N ASP A 41 5.62 -22.89 11.65
CA ASP A 41 6.28 -21.96 10.73
C ASP A 41 5.82 -20.52 10.99
N TRP A 42 6.74 -19.65 11.42
CA TRP A 42 6.50 -18.21 11.57
C TRP A 42 5.92 -17.54 10.30
N ARG A 43 6.18 -18.10 9.10
CA ARG A 43 5.67 -17.57 7.82
C ARG A 43 4.14 -17.58 7.76
N ILE A 44 3.48 -18.40 8.57
CA ILE A 44 2.02 -18.43 8.71
C ILE A 44 1.48 -17.06 9.18
N LYS A 45 2.29 -16.29 9.91
CA LYS A 45 1.97 -14.93 10.37
C LYS A 45 2.82 -13.84 9.69
N ALA A 46 3.49 -14.14 8.57
CA ALA A 46 4.34 -13.15 7.89
C ALA A 46 3.55 -11.92 7.39
N ASN A 47 2.25 -12.10 7.12
CA ASN A 47 1.31 -11.07 6.72
C ASN A 47 0.08 -11.11 7.65
N ALA A 48 -0.17 -10.04 8.40
CA ALA A 48 -1.27 -9.94 9.36
C ALA A 48 -2.67 -9.96 8.69
N ASN A 49 -2.74 -9.81 7.35
CA ASN A 49 -3.96 -9.99 6.57
C ASN A 49 -4.36 -11.47 6.39
N THR A 50 -3.45 -12.41 6.67
CA THR A 50 -3.68 -13.85 6.50
C THR A 50 -3.99 -14.52 7.85
N GLY A 51 -4.95 -15.45 7.83
CA GLY A 51 -5.36 -16.23 9.00
C GLY A 51 -5.18 -17.73 8.81
N TYR A 52 -5.02 -18.46 9.92
CA TYR A 52 -5.00 -19.92 9.91
C TYR A 52 -6.34 -20.46 9.38
N SER A 53 -6.30 -21.10 8.22
CA SER A 53 -7.49 -21.61 7.54
C SER A 53 -7.12 -22.62 6.45
N ASN A 54 -8.11 -23.36 5.95
CA ASN A 54 -7.88 -24.25 4.81
C ASN A 54 -7.41 -23.50 3.54
N ALA A 55 -7.93 -22.30 3.29
CA ALA A 55 -7.47 -21.47 2.19
C ALA A 55 -6.02 -20.99 2.39
N GLY A 56 -5.67 -20.61 3.63
CA GLY A 56 -4.31 -20.26 3.99
C GLY A 56 -3.31 -21.41 3.83
N LEU A 57 -3.72 -22.66 4.12
CA LEU A 57 -2.91 -23.86 3.88
C LEU A 57 -2.57 -24.02 2.39
N ILE A 58 -3.59 -23.94 1.53
CA ILE A 58 -3.42 -24.07 0.07
C ILE A 58 -2.45 -23.01 -0.45
N ASN A 59 -2.65 -21.75 -0.07
CA ASN A 59 -1.79 -20.65 -0.49
C ASN A 59 -0.36 -20.80 0.04
N ASN A 60 -0.18 -21.24 1.30
CA ASN A 60 1.15 -21.44 1.87
C ASN A 60 1.95 -22.50 1.11
N ILE A 61 1.32 -23.63 0.77
CA ILE A 61 1.96 -24.71 0.01
C ILE A 61 2.28 -24.26 -1.41
N ALA A 62 1.31 -23.66 -2.11
CA ALA A 62 1.52 -23.14 -3.47
C ALA A 62 2.66 -22.09 -3.48
N GLY A 63 2.66 -21.18 -2.50
CA GLY A 63 3.68 -20.15 -2.35
C GLY A 63 5.08 -20.72 -2.11
N LYS A 64 5.23 -21.78 -1.30
CA LYS A 64 6.52 -22.46 -1.11
C LYS A 64 7.06 -23.03 -2.42
N VAL A 65 6.22 -23.63 -3.25
CA VAL A 65 6.62 -24.19 -4.54
C VAL A 65 7.00 -23.09 -5.54
N ILE A 66 6.14 -22.08 -5.68
CA ILE A 66 6.35 -20.97 -6.61
C ILE A 66 7.60 -20.16 -6.26
N ALA A 67 7.85 -19.94 -4.97
CA ALA A 67 9.03 -19.20 -4.53
C ALA A 67 10.34 -19.90 -4.90
N ASN A 68 10.40 -21.23 -4.78
CA ASN A 68 11.58 -21.98 -5.20
C ASN A 68 11.72 -21.99 -6.72
N PHE A 69 10.62 -22.09 -7.47
CA PHE A 69 10.67 -21.95 -8.93
C PHE A 69 11.29 -20.60 -9.35
N TRP A 70 10.87 -19.48 -8.77
CA TRP A 70 11.50 -18.19 -9.02
C TRP A 70 13.02 -18.22 -8.78
N LEU A 71 13.42 -18.73 -7.62
CA LEU A 71 14.81 -18.70 -7.16
C LEU A 71 15.74 -19.70 -7.86
N ASP A 72 15.19 -20.76 -8.45
CA ASP A 72 15.95 -21.82 -9.11
C ASP A 72 15.96 -21.68 -10.63
N ALA A 73 14.82 -21.29 -11.20
CA ALA A 73 14.58 -21.30 -12.63
C ALA A 73 14.67 -19.90 -13.28
N VAL A 74 14.24 -18.85 -12.57
CA VAL A 74 14.16 -17.49 -13.14
C VAL A 74 15.35 -16.62 -12.73
N TYR A 75 15.73 -16.65 -11.46
CA TYR A 75 16.85 -15.86 -10.96
C TYR A 75 18.19 -16.59 -11.07
N THR A 76 19.28 -15.83 -11.12
CA THR A 76 20.63 -16.41 -11.08
C THR A 76 20.92 -17.03 -9.71
N ALA A 77 21.94 -17.88 -9.66
CA ALA A 77 22.40 -18.49 -8.41
C ALA A 77 22.81 -17.44 -7.36
N GLU A 78 23.40 -16.33 -7.79
CA GLU A 78 23.85 -15.27 -6.89
C GLU A 78 22.66 -14.51 -6.32
N GLU A 79 21.70 -14.09 -7.15
CA GLU A 79 20.44 -13.46 -6.74
C GLU A 79 19.66 -14.37 -5.77
N GLY A 80 19.48 -15.64 -6.18
CA GLY A 80 18.82 -16.64 -5.35
C GLY A 80 19.53 -16.87 -4.01
N ARG A 81 20.86 -16.79 -3.97
CA ARG A 81 21.65 -16.90 -2.73
C ARG A 81 21.50 -15.65 -1.87
N ALA A 82 21.62 -14.46 -2.44
CA ALA A 82 21.46 -13.20 -1.73
C ALA A 82 20.08 -13.11 -1.04
N HIS A 83 19.03 -13.63 -1.69
CA HIS A 83 17.71 -13.73 -1.10
C HIS A 83 17.73 -14.70 0.08
N ARG A 84 18.15 -15.95 -0.15
CA ARG A 84 18.13 -17.04 0.84
C ARG A 84 18.97 -16.74 2.07
N THR A 85 20.11 -16.07 1.90
CA THR A 85 20.97 -15.68 3.02
C THR A 85 20.49 -14.42 3.72
N GLY A 86 19.60 -13.63 3.13
CA GLY A 86 19.06 -12.41 3.71
C GLY A 86 19.90 -11.15 3.45
N ALA A 87 20.75 -11.13 2.42
CA ALA A 87 21.51 -9.94 2.04
C ALA A 87 20.59 -8.88 1.40
N TYR A 88 19.58 -9.36 0.67
CA TYR A 88 18.42 -8.59 0.24
C TYR A 88 17.16 -9.46 0.31
N HIS A 89 16.00 -8.89 0.05
CA HIS A 89 14.72 -9.60 0.01
C HIS A 89 13.98 -9.26 -1.27
N ILE A 90 13.64 -10.29 -2.03
CA ILE A 90 12.76 -10.18 -3.20
C ILE A 90 11.36 -10.46 -2.69
N HIS A 91 10.45 -9.49 -2.83
CA HIS A 91 9.09 -9.61 -2.30
C HIS A 91 8.19 -10.43 -3.21
N ASP A 92 7.15 -11.02 -2.60
CA ASP A 92 6.04 -11.71 -3.26
C ASP A 92 6.47 -12.83 -4.22
N LEU A 93 7.42 -13.65 -3.77
CA LEU A 93 7.84 -14.85 -4.48
C LEU A 93 6.81 -15.98 -4.41
N ASP A 94 5.75 -15.85 -3.62
CA ASP A 94 4.68 -16.83 -3.51
C ASP A 94 3.71 -16.82 -4.71
N CYS A 95 3.78 -15.81 -5.58
CA CYS A 95 2.96 -15.69 -6.77
C CYS A 95 3.83 -15.54 -8.04
N LEU A 96 3.42 -16.17 -9.14
CA LEU A 96 4.04 -15.98 -10.46
C LEU A 96 3.45 -14.74 -11.15
N THR A 97 3.61 -13.55 -10.58
CA THR A 97 3.05 -12.31 -11.14
C THR A 97 3.78 -11.04 -10.67
N GLY A 98 3.35 -9.87 -11.17
CA GLY A 98 3.78 -8.55 -10.73
C GLY A 98 3.34 -8.21 -9.30
N TYR A 99 3.84 -7.10 -8.77
CA TYR A 99 3.57 -6.70 -7.39
C TYR A 99 2.20 -6.04 -7.24
N CYS A 100 2.05 -4.78 -7.64
CA CYS A 100 0.80 -4.03 -7.45
C CYS A 100 0.36 -3.33 -8.72
N ALA A 101 -0.94 -3.01 -8.80
CA ALA A 101 -1.54 -2.34 -9.94
C ALA A 101 -2.65 -1.37 -9.53
N GLY A 102 -2.60 -0.20 -10.14
CA GLY A 102 -3.67 0.77 -10.20
C GLY A 102 -4.47 0.61 -11.49
N TRP A 103 -5.77 0.85 -11.42
CA TRP A 103 -6.70 0.60 -12.50
C TRP A 103 -7.51 1.84 -12.87
N SER A 104 -7.82 1.97 -14.17
CA SER A 104 -8.72 3.02 -14.65
C SER A 104 -10.17 2.69 -14.27
N LEU A 105 -10.67 3.38 -13.25
CA LEU A 105 -12.09 3.31 -12.90
C LEU A 105 -12.95 3.83 -14.05
N ARG A 106 -12.48 4.85 -14.79
CA ARG A 106 -13.12 5.36 -16.00
C ARG A 106 -13.33 4.26 -17.04
N ALA A 107 -12.30 3.46 -17.33
CA ALA A 107 -12.40 2.36 -18.29
C ALA A 107 -13.44 1.32 -17.84
N LEU A 108 -13.39 0.90 -16.56
CA LEU A 108 -14.36 -0.04 -16.00
C LEU A 108 -15.81 0.49 -16.10
N LEU A 109 -16.04 1.76 -15.80
CA LEU A 109 -17.36 2.38 -15.85
C LEU A 109 -17.86 2.62 -17.28
N ASN A 110 -16.96 2.97 -18.20
CA ASN A 110 -17.29 3.25 -19.59
C ASN A 110 -17.57 1.96 -20.38
N GLU A 111 -16.79 0.91 -20.14
CA GLU A 111 -16.78 -0.32 -20.94
C GLU A 111 -17.47 -1.49 -20.25
N GLY A 112 -17.50 -1.52 -18.91
CA GLY A 112 -17.98 -2.64 -18.10
C GLY A 112 -16.93 -3.72 -17.88
N PHE A 113 -17.22 -4.65 -16.96
CA PHE A 113 -16.32 -5.78 -16.66
C PHE A 113 -16.49 -6.95 -17.63
N ASN A 114 -15.70 -7.02 -18.72
CA ASN A 114 -15.90 -7.93 -19.85
C ASN A 114 -14.60 -8.25 -20.62
N GLY A 115 -14.73 -8.83 -21.82
CA GLY A 115 -13.63 -8.94 -22.78
C GLY A 115 -12.68 -10.12 -22.55
N VAL A 116 -12.96 -11.00 -21.59
CA VAL A 116 -12.18 -12.22 -21.35
C VAL A 116 -12.88 -13.44 -21.97
N PRO A 117 -12.24 -14.18 -22.90
CA PRO A 117 -12.83 -15.36 -23.53
C PRO A 117 -13.25 -16.45 -22.54
N GLY A 118 -14.42 -17.07 -22.76
CA GLY A 118 -14.93 -18.14 -21.90
C GLY A 118 -15.38 -17.71 -20.50
N ARG A 119 -15.43 -16.40 -20.22
CA ARG A 119 -15.88 -15.83 -18.95
C ARG A 119 -17.14 -15.00 -19.14
N VAL A 120 -17.89 -14.83 -18.06
CA VAL A 120 -19.07 -13.96 -18.05
C VAL A 120 -18.63 -12.51 -18.26
N ALA A 121 -19.36 -11.80 -19.12
CA ALA A 121 -19.13 -10.40 -19.43
C ALA A 121 -20.28 -9.53 -18.91
N SER A 122 -19.93 -8.46 -18.20
CA SER A 122 -20.85 -7.40 -17.79
C SER A 122 -20.88 -6.27 -18.79
N ARG A 123 -22.06 -5.67 -18.96
CA ARG A 123 -22.21 -4.36 -19.62
C ARG A 123 -21.70 -3.26 -18.68
N PRO A 124 -21.33 -2.08 -19.20
CA PRO A 124 -21.01 -0.96 -18.33
C PRO A 124 -22.20 -0.64 -17.41
N PRO A 125 -21.95 -0.30 -16.14
CA PRO A 125 -23.00 -0.03 -15.16
C PRO A 125 -23.80 1.21 -15.58
N ARG A 126 -25.08 1.25 -15.20
CA ARG A 126 -25.94 2.44 -15.34
C ARG A 126 -26.40 3.01 -14.02
N HIS A 127 -26.32 2.22 -12.95
CA HIS A 127 -26.78 2.57 -11.62
C HIS A 127 -25.64 2.51 -10.61
N PHE A 128 -25.72 3.30 -9.53
CA PHE A 128 -24.67 3.43 -8.52
C PHE A 128 -24.31 2.08 -7.87
N ARG A 129 -25.33 1.26 -7.57
CA ARG A 129 -25.14 -0.09 -7.02
C ARG A 129 -24.46 -1.04 -8.01
N GLU A 130 -24.77 -0.92 -9.30
CA GLU A 130 -24.13 -1.74 -10.34
C GLU A 130 -22.65 -1.38 -10.48
N ALA A 131 -22.32 -0.08 -10.42
CA ALA A 131 -20.95 0.40 -10.46
C ALA A 131 -20.13 -0.18 -9.30
N LEU A 132 -20.59 -0.01 -8.06
CA LEU A 132 -19.94 -0.56 -6.88
C LEU A 132 -19.82 -2.10 -6.91
N GLY A 133 -20.85 -2.79 -7.40
CA GLY A 133 -20.83 -4.24 -7.56
C GLY A 133 -19.78 -4.71 -8.55
N GLN A 134 -19.65 -4.04 -9.70
CA GLN A 134 -18.60 -4.34 -10.67
C GLN A 134 -17.21 -4.03 -10.14
N MET A 135 -17.04 -2.93 -9.39
CA MET A 135 -15.76 -2.58 -8.76
C MET A 135 -15.30 -3.63 -7.74
N ALA A 136 -16.20 -4.10 -6.87
CA ALA A 136 -15.87 -5.14 -5.89
C ALA A 136 -15.46 -6.46 -6.57
N ASN A 137 -16.20 -6.88 -7.62
CA ASN A 137 -15.86 -8.07 -8.39
C ASN A 137 -14.51 -7.92 -9.12
N PHE A 138 -14.27 -6.75 -9.71
CA PHE A 138 -13.03 -6.43 -10.41
C PHE A 138 -11.82 -6.52 -9.49
N MET A 139 -11.86 -5.82 -8.34
CA MET A 139 -10.79 -5.85 -7.34
C MET A 139 -10.56 -7.26 -6.78
N GLY A 140 -11.64 -7.99 -6.48
CA GLY A 140 -11.53 -9.37 -6.01
C GLY A 140 -10.85 -10.29 -7.03
N ILE A 141 -11.23 -10.23 -8.30
CA ILE A 141 -10.66 -11.09 -9.33
C ILE A 141 -9.20 -10.74 -9.63
N LEU A 142 -8.86 -9.45 -9.72
CA LEU A 142 -7.48 -9.04 -10.04
C LEU A 142 -6.49 -9.26 -8.89
N GLN A 143 -6.97 -9.41 -7.66
CA GLN A 143 -6.16 -9.94 -6.55
C GLN A 143 -5.58 -11.33 -6.83
N SER A 144 -6.15 -12.10 -7.77
CA SER A 144 -5.61 -13.40 -8.17
C SER A 144 -4.57 -13.33 -9.30
N GLU A 145 -4.48 -12.19 -9.99
CA GLU A 145 -3.50 -11.95 -11.06
C GLU A 145 -2.37 -11.02 -10.61
N TRP A 146 -2.40 -10.49 -9.38
CA TRP A 146 -1.39 -9.58 -8.82
C TRP A 146 -1.17 -9.90 -7.34
N ALA A 147 0.06 -9.78 -6.85
CA ALA A 147 0.36 -10.19 -5.47
C ALA A 147 -0.10 -9.18 -4.41
N GLY A 148 0.03 -7.89 -4.73
CA GLY A 148 -0.16 -6.75 -3.83
C GLY A 148 -1.47 -6.01 -4.06
N ALA A 149 -1.44 -4.70 -3.75
CA ALA A 149 -2.64 -3.89 -3.70
C ALA A 149 -3.25 -3.58 -5.08
N GLN A 150 -4.57 -3.49 -5.09
CA GLN A 150 -5.40 -3.08 -6.22
C GLN A 150 -6.02 -1.71 -5.92
N ALA A 151 -5.77 -0.72 -6.77
CA ALA A 151 -6.17 0.66 -6.49
C ALA A 151 -7.11 1.26 -7.55
N PHE A 152 -8.09 2.06 -7.11
CA PHE A 152 -8.82 3.00 -7.95
C PHE A 152 -8.57 4.44 -7.50
N SER A 153 -8.26 5.33 -8.45
CA SER A 153 -8.21 6.78 -8.20
C SER A 153 -9.56 7.45 -8.45
N SER A 154 -9.78 8.63 -7.86
CA SER A 154 -10.95 9.48 -8.13
C SER A 154 -12.29 8.78 -7.90
N PHE A 155 -12.38 8.02 -6.81
CA PHE A 155 -13.51 7.14 -6.50
C PHE A 155 -14.83 7.91 -6.40
N ASP A 156 -14.85 9.01 -5.65
CA ASP A 156 -16.01 9.87 -5.46
C ASP A 156 -16.37 10.65 -6.72
N THR A 157 -15.39 11.23 -7.43
CA THR A 157 -15.63 11.96 -8.68
C THR A 157 -16.27 11.08 -9.75
N TYR A 158 -15.74 9.88 -9.98
CA TYR A 158 -16.26 8.99 -11.02
C TYR A 158 -17.63 8.38 -10.68
N LEU A 159 -17.96 8.23 -9.40
CA LEU A 159 -19.22 7.63 -8.96
C LEU A 159 -20.34 8.65 -8.72
N ALA A 160 -20.02 9.92 -8.47
CA ALA A 160 -21.01 10.97 -8.20
C ALA A 160 -22.10 11.14 -9.29
N PRO A 161 -21.78 11.04 -10.61
CA PRO A 161 -22.80 11.08 -11.66
C PRO A 161 -23.88 9.99 -11.54
N TYR A 162 -23.52 8.80 -11.02
CA TYR A 162 -24.46 7.70 -10.84
C TYR A 162 -25.43 7.95 -9.68
N VAL A 163 -24.95 8.57 -8.59
CA VAL A 163 -25.81 9.01 -7.48
C VAL A 163 -26.81 10.06 -7.95
N PHE A 164 -26.37 11.01 -8.80
CA PHE A 164 -27.24 12.03 -9.38
C PHE A 164 -28.27 11.41 -10.31
N ARG A 165 -27.83 10.54 -11.23
CA ARG A 165 -28.69 9.84 -12.19
C ARG A 165 -29.81 9.05 -11.52
N ASP A 166 -29.47 8.34 -10.44
CA ASP A 166 -30.41 7.51 -9.69
C ASP A 166 -31.24 8.34 -8.69
N ASN A 167 -30.99 9.65 -8.60
CA ASN A 167 -31.58 10.60 -7.65
C ASN A 167 -31.62 10.05 -6.21
N LEU A 168 -30.50 9.45 -5.76
CA LEU A 168 -30.47 8.70 -4.52
C LEU A 168 -30.48 9.61 -3.29
N PRO A 169 -31.28 9.32 -2.26
CA PRO A 169 -31.12 9.93 -0.95
C PRO A 169 -29.88 9.36 -0.24
N TYR A 170 -29.37 10.11 0.74
CA TYR A 170 -28.17 9.74 1.52
C TYR A 170 -28.25 8.32 2.13
N SER A 171 -29.43 7.93 2.62
CA SER A 171 -29.65 6.61 3.22
C SER A 171 -29.37 5.46 2.23
N GLU A 172 -29.71 5.62 0.95
CA GLU A 172 -29.48 4.59 -0.06
C GLU A 172 -28.02 4.58 -0.54
N VAL A 173 -27.37 5.75 -0.62
CA VAL A 173 -25.92 5.86 -0.87
C VAL A 173 -25.14 5.15 0.24
N LYS A 174 -25.47 5.42 1.50
CA LYS A 174 -24.86 4.77 2.67
C LYS A 174 -25.04 3.26 2.68
N LYS A 175 -26.23 2.74 2.33
CA LYS A 175 -26.46 1.29 2.20
C LYS A 175 -25.60 0.66 1.11
N ALA A 176 -25.49 1.32 -0.05
CA ALA A 176 -24.70 0.81 -1.17
C ALA A 176 -23.19 0.82 -0.87
N ILE A 177 -22.68 1.90 -0.27
CA ILE A 177 -21.29 1.97 0.20
C ILE A 177 -21.02 0.94 1.29
N ARG A 178 -21.94 0.73 2.24
CA ARG A 178 -21.83 -0.34 3.23
C ARG A 178 -21.68 -1.70 2.56
N GLN A 179 -22.54 -2.03 1.61
CA GLN A 179 -22.44 -3.28 0.87
C GLN A 179 -21.07 -3.44 0.17
N PHE A 180 -20.57 -2.37 -0.45
CA PHE A 180 -19.25 -2.36 -1.08
C PHE A 180 -18.11 -2.65 -0.09
N VAL A 181 -18.08 -1.94 1.06
CA VAL A 181 -17.08 -2.13 2.11
C VAL A 181 -17.12 -3.56 2.67
N TYR A 182 -18.30 -4.09 2.95
CA TYR A 182 -18.43 -5.46 3.45
C TYR A 182 -17.91 -6.50 2.44
N ASN A 183 -18.24 -6.33 1.15
CA ASN A 183 -17.75 -7.24 0.10
C ASN A 183 -16.21 -7.26 -0.01
N LEU A 184 -15.54 -6.17 0.34
CA LEU A 184 -14.08 -6.08 0.33
C LEU A 184 -13.42 -6.58 1.62
N ASN A 185 -14.16 -6.74 2.71
CA ASN A 185 -13.60 -7.17 4.00
C ASN A 185 -13.98 -8.60 4.39
N VAL A 186 -15.00 -9.21 3.78
CA VAL A 186 -15.34 -10.61 4.02
C VAL A 186 -14.47 -11.50 3.14
N PRO A 187 -13.52 -12.29 3.71
CA PRO A 187 -12.59 -13.08 2.91
C PRO A 187 -13.34 -14.22 2.19
N ALA A 188 -13.10 -14.32 0.88
CA ALA A 188 -13.62 -15.40 0.05
C ALA A 188 -12.66 -16.62 0.04
N ARG A 189 -12.69 -17.42 -1.03
CA ARG A 189 -11.87 -18.64 -1.20
C ARG A 189 -10.35 -18.43 -1.07
N TRP A 190 -9.86 -17.21 -1.14
CA TRP A 190 -8.44 -16.88 -1.10
C TRP A 190 -7.86 -16.80 0.32
N GLY A 191 -8.68 -16.92 1.37
CA GLY A 191 -8.20 -16.95 2.77
C GLY A 191 -7.72 -15.60 3.32
N GLN A 192 -7.78 -14.55 2.51
CA GLN A 192 -7.53 -13.15 2.88
C GLN A 192 -8.46 -12.21 2.11
N SER A 193 -8.74 -11.06 2.70
CA SER A 193 -9.47 -9.98 2.04
C SER A 193 -8.56 -9.29 1.02
N PRO A 194 -9.07 -8.88 -0.16
CA PRO A 194 -8.25 -8.23 -1.17
C PRO A 194 -7.66 -6.94 -0.63
N PHE A 195 -6.38 -6.71 -0.89
CA PHE A 195 -5.71 -5.49 -0.49
C PHE A 195 -6.14 -4.39 -1.45
N THR A 196 -7.04 -3.51 -1.00
CA THR A 196 -7.64 -2.50 -1.86
C THR A 196 -7.40 -1.09 -1.37
N ASN A 197 -7.19 -0.17 -2.31
CA ASN A 197 -7.03 1.25 -2.06
C ASN A 197 -8.00 2.06 -2.91
N ILE A 198 -8.52 3.15 -2.35
CA ILE A 198 -9.27 4.16 -3.08
C ILE A 198 -8.69 5.55 -2.80
N THR A 199 -8.68 6.42 -3.81
CA THR A 199 -8.40 7.84 -3.63
C THR A 199 -9.70 8.64 -3.65
N LEU A 200 -9.85 9.53 -2.68
CA LEU A 200 -10.97 10.46 -2.56
C LEU A 200 -10.47 11.86 -2.89
N ASP A 201 -11.09 12.48 -3.89
CA ASP A 201 -10.69 13.80 -4.38
C ASP A 201 -11.37 14.91 -3.57
N ILE A 202 -12.61 14.71 -3.10
CA ILE A 202 -13.45 15.64 -2.31
C ILE A 202 -13.90 16.85 -3.12
N THR A 203 -12.97 17.52 -3.79
CA THR A 203 -13.22 18.53 -4.82
C THR A 203 -12.94 17.91 -6.19
N PRO A 204 -13.77 18.15 -7.22
CA PRO A 204 -13.46 17.71 -8.57
C PRO A 204 -12.06 18.18 -9.00
N PRO A 205 -11.14 17.26 -9.37
CA PRO A 205 -9.82 17.64 -9.87
C PRO A 205 -9.92 18.49 -11.14
N GLU A 206 -9.00 19.44 -11.32
CA GLU A 206 -8.99 20.36 -12.46
C GLU A 206 -8.96 19.61 -13.81
N ASP A 207 -8.20 18.52 -13.90
CA ASP A 207 -8.09 17.69 -15.10
C ASP A 207 -9.37 16.91 -15.42
N LEU A 208 -10.26 16.71 -14.43
CA LEU A 208 -11.53 15.99 -14.59
C LEU A 208 -12.75 16.92 -14.62
N ALA A 209 -12.69 18.11 -14.01
CA ALA A 209 -13.85 18.96 -13.75
C ALA A 209 -14.64 19.33 -15.02
N GLU A 210 -13.95 19.58 -16.13
CA GLU A 210 -14.56 19.91 -17.43
C GLU A 210 -14.92 18.68 -18.28
N GLN A 211 -14.49 17.48 -17.87
CA GLN A 211 -14.83 16.26 -18.59
C GLN A 211 -16.25 15.80 -18.27
N PHE A 212 -16.87 15.11 -19.23
CA PHE A 212 -18.18 14.52 -19.02
C PHE A 212 -18.11 13.04 -18.58
N PRO A 213 -19.07 12.58 -17.77
CA PRO A 213 -19.15 11.17 -17.40
C PRO A 213 -19.54 10.31 -18.60
N THR A 214 -18.86 9.17 -18.76
CA THR A 214 -18.95 8.35 -19.98
C THR A 214 -19.68 7.02 -19.77
N TYR A 215 -20.39 6.59 -20.81
CA TYR A 215 -20.99 5.27 -20.99
C TYR A 215 -20.88 4.88 -22.47
N ARG A 216 -20.05 3.88 -22.79
CA ARG A 216 -19.74 3.47 -24.18
C ARG A 216 -19.32 4.64 -25.07
N ASP A 217 -18.38 5.44 -24.58
CA ASP A 217 -17.81 6.61 -25.24
C ASP A 217 -18.82 7.74 -25.55
N ALA A 218 -20.03 7.64 -25.00
CA ALA A 218 -21.04 8.68 -25.04
C ALA A 218 -21.27 9.26 -23.64
N HIS A 219 -21.98 10.39 -23.59
CA HIS A 219 -22.40 10.97 -22.31
C HIS A 219 -23.25 9.97 -21.51
N LEU A 220 -22.98 9.81 -20.21
CA LEU A 220 -23.73 8.90 -19.33
C LEU A 220 -25.23 9.19 -19.39
N PHE A 221 -25.59 10.47 -19.50
CA PHE A 221 -26.97 10.95 -19.54
C PHE A 221 -27.58 11.02 -20.95
N LYS A 222 -26.86 10.54 -21.98
CA LYS A 222 -27.36 10.58 -23.36
C LYS A 222 -28.69 9.86 -23.50
N GLY A 223 -29.68 10.56 -24.04
CA GLY A 223 -31.04 10.04 -24.22
C GLY A 223 -31.83 9.85 -22.92
N LEU A 224 -31.36 10.37 -21.78
CA LEU A 224 -32.15 10.41 -20.54
C LEU A 224 -33.02 11.67 -20.54
N ALA A 225 -34.34 11.50 -20.61
CA ALA A 225 -35.31 12.58 -20.47
C ALA A 225 -35.95 12.50 -19.07
N CYS A 226 -35.56 13.41 -18.17
CA CYS A 226 -36.14 13.54 -16.83
C CYS A 226 -36.14 15.02 -16.43
N GLU A 227 -37.32 15.63 -16.34
CA GLU A 227 -37.44 17.06 -16.02
C GLU A 227 -36.92 17.39 -14.62
N ASP A 228 -37.22 16.55 -13.62
CA ASP A 228 -36.74 16.74 -12.24
C ASP A 228 -35.20 16.81 -12.16
N LEU A 229 -34.51 15.92 -12.89
CA LEU A 229 -33.05 15.94 -12.95
C LEU A 229 -32.54 17.15 -13.72
N LEU A 230 -33.22 17.55 -14.80
CA LEU A 230 -32.82 18.72 -15.57
C LEU A 230 -32.99 20.01 -14.77
N ASP A 231 -34.06 20.13 -13.99
CA ASP A 231 -34.28 21.26 -13.09
C ASP A 231 -33.24 21.29 -11.96
N LYS A 232 -32.92 20.12 -11.38
CA LYS A 232 -31.83 19.97 -10.42
C LYS A 232 -30.46 20.32 -11.01
N ALA A 233 -30.24 20.05 -12.29
CA ALA A 233 -29.02 20.45 -13.00
C ALA A 233 -28.99 21.97 -13.23
N ARG A 234 -30.09 22.54 -13.72
CA ARG A 234 -30.24 23.99 -13.96
C ARG A 234 -30.14 24.84 -12.70
N SER A 235 -30.53 24.30 -11.54
CA SER A 235 -30.33 24.97 -10.26
C SER A 235 -28.85 25.08 -9.86
N ARG A 236 -27.96 24.31 -10.50
CA ARG A 236 -26.51 24.35 -10.28
C ARG A 236 -25.81 25.25 -11.30
N ASP A 237 -26.24 25.17 -12.56
CA ASP A 237 -25.76 26.02 -13.64
C ASP A 237 -26.91 26.31 -14.63
N PHE A 238 -27.30 27.58 -14.74
CA PHE A 238 -28.34 28.03 -15.66
C PHE A 238 -27.98 27.84 -17.15
N GLY A 239 -26.70 27.61 -17.46
CA GLY A 239 -26.21 27.29 -18.79
C GLY A 239 -26.61 25.90 -19.30
N ILE A 240 -27.04 25.00 -18.40
CA ILE A 240 -27.41 23.62 -18.73
C ILE A 240 -28.75 23.58 -19.47
N ARG A 241 -28.70 23.22 -20.76
CA ARG A 241 -29.88 23.09 -21.62
C ARG A 241 -30.40 21.67 -21.62
N SER A 242 -29.50 20.71 -21.56
CA SER A 242 -29.76 19.28 -21.49
C SER A 242 -28.86 18.60 -20.46
N LEU A 243 -29.24 17.41 -19.98
CA LEU A 243 -28.37 16.64 -19.08
C LEU A 243 -27.03 16.24 -19.72
N GLU A 244 -26.89 16.33 -21.05
CA GLU A 244 -25.64 16.09 -21.78
C GLU A 244 -24.64 17.25 -21.68
N ASP A 245 -25.04 18.40 -21.11
CA ASP A 245 -24.14 19.52 -20.83
C ASP A 245 -23.39 19.37 -19.49
N MET A 246 -23.73 18.37 -18.67
CA MET A 246 -23.17 18.20 -17.33
C MET A 246 -21.79 17.54 -17.33
N THR A 247 -20.79 18.26 -16.84
CA THR A 247 -19.43 17.75 -16.54
C THR A 247 -19.25 17.30 -15.08
N PHE A 248 -18.12 16.66 -14.75
CA PHE A 248 -17.81 16.20 -13.39
C PHE A 248 -17.88 17.33 -12.34
N GLY A 249 -17.52 18.57 -12.72
CA GLY A 249 -17.61 19.75 -11.86
C GLY A 249 -19.01 20.00 -11.28
N HIS A 250 -20.07 19.54 -11.94
CA HIS A 250 -21.45 19.74 -11.51
C HIS A 250 -21.91 18.77 -10.41
N PHE A 251 -21.16 17.71 -10.09
CA PHE A 251 -21.60 16.63 -9.20
C PHE A 251 -21.00 16.70 -7.79
N ARG A 252 -20.47 17.86 -7.38
CA ARG A 252 -19.92 18.05 -6.03
C ARG A 252 -20.86 17.62 -4.89
N PRO A 253 -22.18 17.94 -4.89
CA PRO A 253 -23.07 17.48 -3.81
C PRO A 253 -23.11 15.95 -3.68
N GLU A 254 -23.07 15.23 -4.79
CA GLU A 254 -23.04 13.77 -4.80
C GLU A 254 -21.69 13.19 -4.37
N MET A 255 -20.57 13.84 -4.71
CA MET A 255 -19.25 13.49 -4.17
C MET A 255 -19.25 13.58 -2.64
N GLU A 256 -19.75 14.69 -2.08
CA GLU A 256 -19.84 14.88 -0.64
C GLU A 256 -20.71 13.79 0.04
N MET A 257 -21.80 13.38 -0.60
CA MET A 257 -22.63 12.27 -0.12
C MET A 257 -21.87 10.94 -0.07
N ILE A 258 -21.08 10.64 -1.10
CA ILE A 258 -20.27 9.41 -1.19
C ILE A 258 -19.21 9.41 -0.10
N VAL A 259 -18.44 10.50 0.03
CA VAL A 259 -17.36 10.60 1.02
C VAL A 259 -17.91 10.48 2.45
N ARG A 260 -19.01 11.18 2.77
CA ARG A 260 -19.67 11.07 4.07
C ARG A 260 -20.18 9.66 4.34
N ALA A 261 -20.86 9.06 3.36
CA ALA A 261 -21.37 7.69 3.48
C ALA A 261 -20.23 6.68 3.73
N TYR A 262 -19.09 6.87 3.08
CA TYR A 262 -17.90 6.06 3.29
C TYR A 262 -17.35 6.19 4.71
N TYR A 263 -17.09 7.41 5.18
CA TYR A 263 -16.54 7.62 6.52
C TYR A 263 -17.50 7.27 7.64
N ASP A 264 -18.81 7.45 7.45
CA ASP A 264 -19.82 6.94 8.37
C ASP A 264 -19.69 5.42 8.54
N VAL A 265 -19.62 4.66 7.43
CA VAL A 265 -19.50 3.19 7.45
C VAL A 265 -18.18 2.76 8.10
N MET A 266 -17.06 3.42 7.75
CA MET A 266 -15.75 3.11 8.33
C MET A 266 -15.68 3.45 9.83
N THR A 267 -16.48 4.40 10.31
CA THR A 267 -16.53 4.80 11.74
C THR A 267 -17.48 3.93 12.57
N GLU A 268 -18.57 3.46 11.94
CA GLU A 268 -19.52 2.49 12.51
C GLU A 268 -18.83 1.14 12.76
N GLY A 269 -18.06 0.66 11.79
CA GLY A 269 -17.46 -0.68 11.84
C GLY A 269 -18.45 -1.80 11.50
N ASP A 270 -18.04 -3.03 11.80
CA ASP A 270 -18.87 -4.22 11.62
C ASP A 270 -20.01 -4.31 12.66
N SER A 271 -20.73 -5.43 12.70
CA SER A 271 -21.82 -5.65 13.66
C SER A 271 -21.41 -5.56 15.15
N THR A 272 -20.12 -5.63 15.45
CA THR A 272 -19.53 -5.50 16.79
C THR A 272 -18.84 -4.15 17.02
N GLY A 273 -18.85 -3.26 16.01
CA GLY A 273 -18.10 -2.02 16.03
C GLY A 273 -16.60 -2.19 15.72
N THR A 274 -16.21 -3.36 15.20
CA THR A 274 -14.83 -3.61 14.77
C THR A 274 -14.55 -2.84 13.48
N PRO A 275 -13.43 -2.10 13.39
CA PRO A 275 -13.13 -1.30 12.21
C PRO A 275 -12.88 -2.19 10.98
N PHE A 276 -13.25 -1.67 9.82
CA PHE A 276 -12.87 -2.27 8.55
C PHE A 276 -11.42 -1.94 8.21
N THR A 277 -10.74 -2.88 7.57
CA THR A 277 -9.36 -2.69 7.09
C THR A 277 -9.35 -2.08 5.69
N PHE A 278 -10.31 -2.46 4.84
CA PHE A 278 -10.34 -2.12 3.42
C PHE A 278 -11.67 -1.44 3.00
N PRO A 279 -11.70 -0.75 1.85
CA PRO A 279 -10.52 -0.25 1.15
C PRO A 279 -9.79 0.77 2.03
N ILE A 280 -8.50 0.94 1.79
CA ILE A 280 -7.74 2.02 2.44
C ILE A 280 -8.03 3.30 1.67
N ALA A 281 -8.46 4.35 2.36
CA ALA A 281 -8.71 5.64 1.75
C ALA A 281 -7.48 6.54 1.81
N THR A 282 -7.11 7.09 0.65
CA THR A 282 -6.15 8.18 0.53
C THR A 282 -6.89 9.47 0.20
N ILE A 283 -6.63 10.52 0.98
CA ILE A 283 -7.14 11.87 0.76
C ILE A 283 -6.00 12.72 0.21
N ASN A 284 -6.24 13.35 -0.93
CA ASN A 284 -5.36 14.37 -1.48
C ASN A 284 -5.65 15.71 -0.78
N VAL A 285 -4.67 16.27 -0.08
CA VAL A 285 -4.82 17.55 0.59
C VAL A 285 -4.09 18.62 -0.21
N THR A 286 -4.86 19.34 -1.01
CA THR A 286 -4.48 20.47 -1.88
C THR A 286 -4.87 21.81 -1.26
N GLU A 287 -4.47 22.93 -1.86
CA GLU A 287 -4.77 24.28 -1.34
C GLU A 287 -6.28 24.57 -1.24
N ASP A 288 -7.09 23.97 -2.10
CA ASP A 288 -8.55 24.12 -2.14
C ASP A 288 -9.31 23.14 -1.21
N PHE A 289 -8.58 22.30 -0.46
CA PHE A 289 -9.16 21.36 0.48
C PHE A 289 -10.07 22.07 1.49
N GLN A 290 -11.32 21.62 1.57
CA GLN A 290 -12.31 22.20 2.47
C GLN A 290 -12.12 21.65 3.88
N TRP A 291 -11.46 22.44 4.74
CA TRP A 291 -11.19 22.09 6.13
C TRP A 291 -12.45 22.11 7.02
N ASP A 292 -13.51 22.78 6.58
CA ASP A 292 -14.74 22.93 7.36
C ASP A 292 -15.94 22.35 6.62
N GLY A 293 -16.96 21.94 7.37
CA GLY A 293 -18.19 21.36 6.84
C GLY A 293 -18.34 19.86 7.11
N PRO A 294 -19.45 19.26 6.64
CA PRO A 294 -19.84 17.91 7.04
C PRO A 294 -18.91 16.81 6.51
N VAL A 295 -18.24 17.03 5.37
CA VAL A 295 -17.25 16.08 4.82
C VAL A 295 -16.00 16.04 5.69
N ALA A 296 -15.42 17.21 5.97
CA ALA A 296 -14.25 17.32 6.84
C ALA A 296 -14.53 16.75 8.23
N GLN A 297 -15.71 17.05 8.80
CA GLN A 297 -16.15 16.50 10.06
C GLN A 297 -16.13 14.96 10.04
N ALA A 298 -16.73 14.31 9.04
CA ALA A 298 -16.76 12.85 8.93
C ALA A 298 -15.35 12.25 8.78
N ILE A 299 -14.49 12.87 7.97
CA ILE A 299 -13.08 12.46 7.79
C ILE A 299 -12.34 12.49 9.12
N PHE A 300 -12.38 13.61 9.84
CA PHE A 300 -11.59 13.80 11.05
C PHE A 300 -12.18 13.12 12.28
N GLU A 301 -13.50 12.87 12.32
CA GLU A 301 -14.12 11.99 13.33
C GLU A 301 -13.59 10.56 13.22
N ASN A 302 -13.54 10.03 11.99
CA ASN A 302 -12.98 8.71 11.73
C ASN A 302 -11.48 8.69 12.00
N THR A 303 -10.74 9.71 11.54
CA THR A 303 -9.29 9.79 11.69
C THR A 303 -8.88 9.87 13.16
N ALA A 304 -9.60 10.66 13.97
CA ALA A 304 -9.36 10.73 15.41
C ALA A 304 -9.62 9.39 16.12
N LYS A 305 -10.70 8.68 15.73
CA LYS A 305 -11.15 7.43 16.39
C LYS A 305 -10.36 6.20 15.96
N VAL A 306 -10.26 5.99 14.66
CA VAL A 306 -9.75 4.76 14.04
C VAL A 306 -8.48 5.05 13.26
N GLY A 307 -8.36 6.23 12.63
CA GLY A 307 -7.17 6.57 11.85
C GLY A 307 -7.16 5.95 10.45
N SER A 308 -8.32 5.68 9.83
CA SER A 308 -8.40 4.89 8.58
C SER A 308 -7.69 5.53 7.38
N SER A 309 -7.58 6.86 7.35
CA SER A 309 -7.12 7.63 6.19
C SER A 309 -5.61 7.78 6.10
N TYR A 310 -5.13 7.81 4.88
CA TYR A 310 -3.84 8.41 4.50
C TYR A 310 -4.09 9.83 4.02
N PHE A 311 -3.22 10.76 4.42
CA PHE A 311 -3.24 12.12 3.90
C PHE A 311 -2.01 12.32 3.02
N GLN A 312 -2.25 12.58 1.75
CA GLN A 312 -1.22 12.99 0.81
C GLN A 312 -1.06 14.51 0.87
N ASN A 313 0.16 14.94 1.13
CA ASN A 313 0.49 16.35 1.29
C ASN A 313 0.81 16.98 -0.08
N PHE A 314 -0.07 17.85 -0.57
CA PHE A 314 0.16 18.71 -1.73
C PHE A 314 0.20 20.20 -1.37
N ILE A 315 0.34 20.53 -0.08
CA ILE A 315 0.48 21.92 0.38
C ILE A 315 1.94 22.16 0.75
N GLY A 316 2.40 21.64 1.90
CA GLY A 316 3.75 21.85 2.39
C GLY A 316 4.82 21.20 1.51
N SER A 317 4.49 20.10 0.82
CA SER A 317 5.43 19.44 -0.11
C SER A 317 5.84 20.34 -1.28
N GLN A 318 4.99 21.29 -1.71
CA GLN A 318 5.22 22.17 -2.86
C GLN A 318 6.26 23.27 -2.59
N PHE A 319 6.61 23.48 -1.32
CA PHE A 319 7.49 24.57 -0.91
C PHE A 319 8.65 24.03 -0.09
N LYS A 320 9.80 24.69 -0.16
CA LYS A 320 10.96 24.51 0.72
C LYS A 320 11.27 25.83 1.40
N ARG A 321 11.94 25.78 2.54
CA ARG A 321 12.47 26.99 3.19
C ARG A 321 13.87 27.26 2.65
N ASP A 322 14.14 28.49 2.24
CA ASP A 322 15.50 28.93 1.91
C ASP A 322 16.35 29.13 3.18
N GLU A 323 17.63 29.46 3.03
CA GLU A 323 18.57 29.72 4.14
C GLU A 323 18.12 30.88 5.06
N HIS A 324 17.18 31.71 4.59
CA HIS A 324 16.61 32.84 5.33
C HIS A 324 15.21 32.51 5.90
N GLY A 325 14.74 31.28 5.74
CA GLY A 325 13.46 30.79 6.26
C GLY A 325 12.23 31.10 5.38
N ASN A 326 12.41 31.70 4.20
CA ASN A 326 11.31 32.03 3.29
C ASN A 326 10.82 30.81 2.51
N LYS A 327 9.51 30.71 2.27
CA LYS A 327 8.93 29.67 1.43
C LYS A 327 9.26 29.94 -0.05
N VAL A 328 10.04 29.05 -0.66
CA VAL A 328 10.34 29.05 -2.10
C VAL A 328 9.79 27.76 -2.72
N PRO A 329 9.37 27.77 -4.00
CA PRO A 329 8.88 26.57 -4.67
C PRO A 329 9.90 25.42 -4.61
N ASN A 330 9.43 24.22 -4.30
CA ASN A 330 10.25 23.02 -4.27
C ASN A 330 10.34 22.42 -5.68
N PRO A 331 11.49 22.45 -6.36
CA PRO A 331 11.63 21.91 -7.72
C PRO A 331 11.51 20.38 -7.79
N GLU A 332 11.69 19.71 -6.65
CA GLU A 332 11.54 18.26 -6.51
C GLU A 332 10.09 17.86 -6.16
N ALA A 333 9.22 18.82 -5.84
CA ALA A 333 7.83 18.54 -5.50
C ALA A 333 7.01 18.14 -6.72
N TYR A 334 6.09 17.21 -6.50
CA TYR A 334 5.13 16.84 -7.52
C TYR A 334 3.91 17.73 -7.47
N SER A 335 3.49 18.29 -8.60
CA SER A 335 2.28 19.12 -8.65
C SER A 335 1.00 18.29 -8.42
N PRO A 336 -0.08 18.88 -7.87
CA PRO A 336 -1.34 18.19 -7.58
C PRO A 336 -1.95 17.42 -8.77
N GLY A 337 -1.89 17.99 -9.98
CA GLY A 337 -2.36 17.32 -11.21
C GLY A 337 -1.38 16.30 -11.79
N ALA A 338 -0.17 16.20 -11.25
CA ALA A 338 0.91 15.33 -11.74
C ALA A 338 1.16 14.08 -10.89
N VAL A 339 0.28 13.77 -9.91
CA VAL A 339 0.40 12.54 -9.10
C VAL A 339 -0.97 11.93 -8.89
N ARG A 340 -1.05 10.61 -9.08
CA ARG A 340 -2.16 9.80 -8.55
C ARG A 340 -1.57 8.73 -7.64
N SER A 341 -2.21 8.50 -6.50
CA SER A 341 -1.82 7.44 -5.57
C SER A 341 -2.26 6.08 -6.10
N MET A 342 -1.35 5.26 -6.63
CA MET A 342 -1.70 3.96 -7.22
C MET A 342 -1.02 2.83 -6.46
N CYS A 343 -1.68 2.34 -5.39
CA CYS A 343 -1.20 1.42 -4.33
C CYS A 343 -0.93 2.15 -2.99
N CYS A 344 -0.59 1.42 -1.93
CA CYS A 344 -0.47 1.86 -0.55
C CYS A 344 0.32 3.17 -0.35
N ARG A 345 1.35 3.42 -1.16
CA ARG A 345 2.31 4.54 -0.98
C ARG A 345 2.94 5.05 -2.28
N LEU A 346 2.69 4.41 -3.42
CA LEU A 346 3.39 4.70 -4.67
C LEU A 346 3.03 6.08 -5.22
N GLN A 347 4.04 6.94 -5.36
CA GLN A 347 3.92 8.22 -6.04
C GLN A 347 4.37 8.09 -7.49
N LEU A 348 3.60 8.72 -8.38
CA LEU A 348 3.87 8.77 -9.82
C LEU A 348 4.42 10.14 -10.18
N ASP A 349 5.55 10.17 -10.88
CA ASP A 349 5.94 11.36 -11.63
C ASP A 349 5.32 11.30 -13.03
N LEU A 350 4.25 12.06 -13.27
CA LEU A 350 3.67 12.15 -14.61
C LEU A 350 4.64 12.74 -15.65
N ARG A 351 5.66 13.51 -15.26
CA ARG A 351 6.66 14.05 -16.21
C ARG A 351 7.45 12.93 -16.89
N GLU A 352 7.79 11.89 -16.13
CA GLU A 352 8.49 10.71 -16.66
C GLU A 352 7.60 9.89 -17.60
N LEU A 353 6.28 9.84 -17.34
CA LEU A 353 5.32 9.22 -18.25
C LEU A 353 5.09 10.06 -19.51
N LEU A 354 5.06 11.39 -19.38
CA LEU A 354 4.91 12.34 -20.48
C LEU A 354 6.11 12.32 -21.43
N LYS A 355 7.34 12.18 -20.91
CA LYS A 355 8.57 11.99 -21.71
C LYS A 355 8.49 10.77 -22.64
N ARG A 356 7.68 9.76 -22.31
CA ARG A 356 7.47 8.55 -23.12
C ARG A 356 6.38 8.70 -24.19
N GLY A 357 5.91 9.92 -24.44
CA GLY A 357 4.92 10.21 -25.48
C GLY A 357 3.50 9.73 -25.15
N ASN A 358 3.23 9.40 -23.89
CA ASN A 358 1.87 9.13 -23.44
C ASN A 358 1.14 10.46 -23.29
N GLY A 359 -0.04 10.59 -23.91
CA GLY A 359 -0.96 11.67 -23.54
C GLY A 359 -1.22 11.63 -22.03
N LEU A 360 -1.42 12.81 -21.43
CA LEU A 360 -1.66 12.99 -19.99
C LEU A 360 -2.81 12.09 -19.45
N PHE A 361 -3.68 11.64 -20.35
CA PHE A 361 -4.92 10.94 -20.06
C PHE A 361 -4.74 9.41 -20.08
N GLY A 362 -5.01 8.77 -18.95
CA GLY A 362 -5.08 7.31 -18.78
C GLY A 362 -3.78 6.62 -18.33
N SER A 363 -2.59 7.20 -18.59
CA SER A 363 -1.32 6.59 -18.15
C SER A 363 -1.10 6.66 -16.63
N ALA A 364 -1.65 7.68 -15.98
CA ALA A 364 -1.63 7.87 -14.53
C ALA A 364 -2.47 6.81 -13.78
N GLU A 365 -3.51 6.28 -14.44
CA GLU A 365 -4.47 5.33 -13.85
C GLU A 365 -4.08 3.87 -14.06
N MET A 366 -3.04 3.59 -14.87
CA MET A 366 -2.64 2.25 -15.33
C MET A 366 -1.16 1.99 -15.02
N THR A 367 -0.85 1.90 -13.74
CA THR A 367 0.53 1.87 -13.23
C THR A 367 0.60 1.25 -11.85
N GLY A 368 1.80 0.91 -11.41
CA GLY A 368 2.08 0.17 -10.20
C GLY A 368 3.55 -0.21 -10.16
N SER A 369 3.89 -1.30 -9.48
CA SER A 369 5.24 -1.87 -9.48
C SER A 369 5.18 -3.32 -9.91
N LEU A 370 6.13 -3.75 -10.74
CA LEU A 370 6.25 -5.17 -11.12
C LEU A 370 6.97 -5.98 -10.05
N GLY A 371 7.77 -5.35 -9.22
CA GLY A 371 8.52 -6.04 -8.19
C GLY A 371 9.20 -5.07 -7.25
N VAL A 372 9.39 -5.54 -6.03
CA VAL A 372 10.12 -4.83 -4.97
C VAL A 372 11.27 -5.70 -4.52
N VAL A 373 12.45 -5.10 -4.38
CA VAL A 373 13.60 -5.71 -3.72
C VAL A 373 14.09 -4.78 -2.62
N THR A 374 14.15 -5.28 -1.38
CA THR A 374 14.62 -4.50 -0.22
C THR A 374 16.02 -4.93 0.19
N LEU A 375 16.91 -3.97 0.38
CA LEU A 375 18.28 -4.21 0.84
C LEU A 375 18.33 -4.29 2.37
N ASN A 376 19.16 -5.21 2.89
CA ASN A 376 19.41 -5.35 4.32
C ASN A 376 20.55 -4.41 4.75
N MET A 377 20.18 -3.20 5.20
CA MET A 377 21.16 -2.16 5.51
C MET A 377 21.91 -2.47 6.80
N ALA A 378 21.24 -3.09 7.79
CA ALA A 378 21.88 -3.46 9.05
C ALA A 378 23.07 -4.40 8.85
N ARG A 379 22.93 -5.40 7.95
CA ARG A 379 24.04 -6.26 7.56
C ARG A 379 25.16 -5.48 6.87
N ALA A 380 24.83 -4.58 5.94
CA ALA A 380 25.83 -3.80 5.22
C ALA A 380 26.68 -2.96 6.22
N GLY A 381 26.04 -2.29 7.17
CA GLY A 381 26.73 -1.56 8.24
C GLY A 381 27.60 -2.45 9.10
N PHE A 382 27.16 -3.67 9.42
CA PHE A 382 27.94 -4.63 10.21
C PHE A 382 29.18 -5.16 9.48
N LEU A 383 29.10 -5.38 8.17
CA LEU A 383 30.22 -5.94 7.40
C LEU A 383 31.32 -4.91 7.11
N PHE A 384 30.98 -3.62 7.03
CA PHE A 384 31.88 -2.55 6.61
C PHE A 384 32.08 -1.50 7.73
N GLN A 385 32.31 -1.96 8.96
CA GLN A 385 32.46 -1.08 10.13
C GLN A 385 33.55 -0.03 9.92
N GLY A 386 33.18 1.25 9.98
CA GLY A 386 34.09 2.38 9.77
C GLY A 386 34.64 2.55 8.36
N ASP A 387 34.25 1.70 7.39
CA ASP A 387 34.68 1.75 5.99
C ASP A 387 33.52 2.25 5.11
N GLU A 388 33.40 3.56 4.97
CA GLU A 388 32.28 4.18 4.24
C GLU A 388 32.31 3.84 2.74
N ASP A 389 33.50 3.85 2.12
CA ASP A 389 33.65 3.48 0.70
C ASP A 389 33.23 2.02 0.47
N GLY A 390 33.62 1.12 1.37
CA GLY A 390 33.19 -0.28 1.34
C GLY A 390 31.68 -0.44 1.53
N LEU A 391 31.06 0.33 2.44
CA LEU A 391 29.62 0.33 2.64
C LEU A 391 28.87 0.75 1.37
N PHE A 392 29.29 1.84 0.73
CA PHE A 392 28.67 2.33 -0.51
C PHE A 392 28.86 1.33 -1.66
N ALA A 393 30.04 0.71 -1.76
CA ALA A 393 30.32 -0.33 -2.75
C ALA A 393 29.46 -1.60 -2.55
N GLU A 394 29.18 -1.99 -1.31
CA GLU A 394 28.28 -3.12 -1.04
C GLU A 394 26.83 -2.77 -1.37
N VAL A 395 26.36 -1.57 -1.03
CA VAL A 395 25.04 -1.11 -1.43
C VAL A 395 24.93 -1.09 -2.95
N ASP A 396 25.95 -0.63 -3.66
CA ASP A 396 26.04 -0.69 -5.10
C ASP A 396 25.89 -2.11 -5.64
N ARG A 397 26.67 -3.05 -5.11
CA ARG A 397 26.61 -4.47 -5.52
C ARG A 397 25.22 -5.07 -5.29
N LEU A 398 24.59 -4.78 -4.14
CA LEU A 398 23.25 -5.25 -3.82
C LEU A 398 22.19 -4.60 -4.73
N MET A 399 22.33 -3.32 -5.07
CA MET A 399 21.48 -2.64 -6.04
C MET A 399 21.62 -3.24 -7.43
N ASP A 400 22.82 -3.66 -7.86
CA ASP A 400 23.05 -4.29 -9.17
C ASP A 400 22.34 -5.66 -9.23
N LEU A 401 22.40 -6.44 -8.15
CA LEU A 401 21.63 -7.69 -8.04
C LEU A 401 20.11 -7.45 -8.00
N ALA A 402 19.66 -6.41 -7.30
CA ALA A 402 18.26 -6.03 -7.26
C ALA A 402 17.75 -5.64 -8.65
N GLN A 403 18.51 -4.82 -9.38
CA GLN A 403 18.26 -4.46 -10.77
C GLN A 403 18.13 -5.72 -11.63
N GLY A 404 19.09 -6.64 -11.55
CA GLY A 404 19.09 -7.89 -12.31
C GLY A 404 17.88 -8.78 -11.99
N SER A 405 17.43 -8.79 -10.74
CA SER A 405 16.27 -9.57 -10.30
C SER A 405 14.97 -8.96 -10.84
N LEU A 406 14.82 -7.64 -10.73
CA LEU A 406 13.63 -6.91 -11.19
C LEU A 406 13.45 -6.99 -12.71
N GLU A 407 14.54 -6.89 -13.48
CA GLU A 407 14.48 -7.01 -14.94
C GLU A 407 14.13 -8.43 -15.40
N LYS A 408 14.63 -9.47 -14.72
CA LYS A 408 14.22 -10.86 -14.99
C LYS A 408 12.75 -11.09 -14.65
N LYS A 409 12.28 -10.57 -13.51
CA LYS A 409 10.86 -10.64 -13.14
C LYS A 409 9.99 -9.95 -14.18
N ARG A 410 10.36 -8.74 -14.63
CA ARG A 410 9.64 -8.00 -15.66
C ARG A 410 9.52 -8.79 -16.96
N ARG A 411 10.64 -9.36 -17.44
CA ARG A 411 10.64 -10.18 -18.65
C ARG A 411 9.75 -11.41 -18.49
N PHE A 412 9.90 -12.15 -17.40
CA PHE A 412 9.09 -13.34 -17.15
C PHE A 412 7.59 -13.03 -17.09
N VAL A 413 7.19 -11.98 -16.37
CA VAL A 413 5.78 -11.56 -16.29
C VAL A 413 5.27 -11.11 -17.66
N GLN A 414 6.08 -10.41 -18.46
CA GLN A 414 5.70 -10.05 -19.84
C GLN A 414 5.52 -11.30 -20.70
N ASP A 415 6.43 -12.27 -20.65
CA ASP A 415 6.31 -13.52 -21.40
C ASP A 415 5.03 -14.30 -20.99
N MET A 416 4.70 -14.31 -19.70
CA MET A 416 3.47 -14.95 -19.21
C MET A 416 2.21 -14.18 -19.62
N TYR A 417 2.28 -12.84 -19.63
CA TYR A 417 1.23 -11.96 -20.14
C TYR A 417 0.94 -12.27 -21.61
N ASP A 418 1.98 -12.34 -22.45
CA ASP A 418 1.85 -12.62 -23.89
C ASP A 418 1.33 -14.03 -24.17
N ARG A 419 1.60 -14.98 -23.26
CA ARG A 419 1.05 -16.35 -23.30
C ARG A 419 -0.39 -16.45 -22.79
N GLY A 420 -0.97 -15.36 -22.27
CA GLY A 420 -2.35 -15.32 -21.78
C GLY A 420 -2.56 -15.81 -20.35
N LEU A 421 -1.51 -15.82 -19.51
CA LEU A 421 -1.63 -16.23 -18.10
C LEU A 421 -2.47 -15.23 -17.27
N TYR A 422 -2.49 -13.95 -17.66
CA TYR A 422 -3.19 -12.87 -16.95
C TYR A 422 -4.29 -12.25 -17.83
N PRO A 423 -5.37 -12.99 -18.14
CA PRO A 423 -6.36 -12.57 -19.11
C PRO A 423 -7.12 -11.30 -18.70
N TYR A 424 -7.40 -11.08 -17.42
CA TYR A 424 -8.09 -9.86 -16.98
C TYR A 424 -7.15 -8.66 -16.98
N THR A 425 -5.89 -8.85 -16.56
CA THR A 425 -4.84 -7.85 -16.67
C THR A 425 -4.65 -7.45 -18.13
N ALA A 426 -4.57 -8.40 -19.07
CA ALA A 426 -4.44 -8.08 -20.49
C ALA A 426 -5.58 -7.23 -21.05
N ARG A 427 -6.79 -7.39 -20.52
CA ARG A 427 -7.97 -6.64 -20.93
C ARG A 427 -7.97 -5.18 -20.45
N TYR A 428 -7.49 -4.91 -19.24
CA TYR A 428 -7.58 -3.59 -18.60
C TYR A 428 -6.24 -2.85 -18.48
N LEU A 429 -5.15 -3.58 -18.70
CA LEU A 429 -3.78 -3.08 -18.67
C LEU A 429 -3.05 -3.58 -19.93
N PRO A 430 -3.09 -2.84 -21.04
CA PRO A 430 -2.57 -3.30 -22.33
C PRO A 430 -1.04 -3.38 -22.40
N HIS A 431 -0.33 -2.81 -21.40
CA HIS A 431 1.12 -2.82 -21.35
C HIS A 431 1.66 -2.65 -19.92
N LEU A 432 2.85 -3.16 -19.65
CA LEU A 432 3.54 -3.03 -18.37
C LEU A 432 4.58 -1.88 -18.32
N ARG A 433 4.71 -1.10 -19.41
CA ARG A 433 5.75 -0.05 -19.56
C ARG A 433 5.68 1.10 -18.54
N ASN A 434 4.53 1.29 -17.90
CA ASN A 434 4.32 2.31 -16.88
C ASN A 434 4.61 1.79 -15.46
N HIS A 435 4.86 0.48 -15.29
CA HIS A 435 5.12 -0.09 -13.97
C HIS A 435 6.58 0.07 -13.58
N PHE A 436 6.81 0.43 -12.31
CA PHE A 436 8.13 0.63 -11.74
C PHE A 436 8.82 -0.70 -11.39
N SER A 437 10.14 -0.65 -11.36
CA SER A 437 11.04 -1.59 -10.71
C SER A 437 11.50 -0.95 -9.40
N THR A 438 11.10 -1.50 -8.26
CA THR A 438 11.27 -0.82 -6.97
C THR A 438 12.42 -1.40 -6.17
N ILE A 439 13.33 -0.53 -5.73
CA ILE A 439 14.37 -0.88 -4.76
C ILE A 439 14.07 -0.13 -3.47
N GLY A 440 14.13 -0.81 -2.34
CA GLY A 440 13.92 -0.20 -1.03
C GLY A 440 14.99 -0.59 -0.02
N VAL A 441 14.88 -0.02 1.17
CA VAL A 441 15.84 -0.24 2.28
C VAL A 441 15.11 -0.64 3.56
N ASN A 442 15.80 -1.39 4.41
CA ASN A 442 15.34 -1.70 5.76
C ASN A 442 16.52 -1.73 6.74
N GLY A 443 16.31 -1.20 7.95
CA GLY A 443 17.29 -1.21 9.03
C GLY A 443 18.38 -0.15 8.91
N MET A 444 18.10 1.06 8.40
CA MET A 444 19.13 2.12 8.35
C MET A 444 19.56 2.60 9.74
N ASN A 445 18.67 2.56 10.73
CA ASN A 445 19.05 2.80 12.12
C ASN A 445 20.11 1.80 12.58
N GLU A 446 19.85 0.51 12.42
CA GLU A 446 20.80 -0.53 12.81
C GLU A 446 22.02 -0.58 11.89
N MET A 447 21.92 -0.14 10.63
CA MET A 447 23.08 0.06 9.76
C MET A 447 24.07 1.03 10.40
N ILE A 448 23.59 2.21 10.82
CA ILE A 448 24.43 3.23 11.44
C ILE A 448 25.04 2.69 12.73
N ARG A 449 24.21 2.13 13.62
CA ARG A 449 24.68 1.53 14.88
C ARG A 449 25.76 0.49 14.63
N ASN A 450 25.55 -0.45 13.70
CA ASN A 450 26.54 -1.48 13.39
C ASN A 450 27.81 -0.90 12.74
N PHE A 451 27.66 0.05 11.82
CA PHE A 451 28.77 0.72 11.12
C PHE A 451 29.68 1.48 12.08
N THR A 452 29.09 2.12 13.08
CA THR A 452 29.80 2.97 14.05
C THR A 452 30.16 2.23 15.35
N GLN A 453 29.91 0.92 15.43
CA GLN A 453 30.08 0.13 16.65
C GLN A 453 29.33 0.72 17.86
N ASP A 454 28.05 1.07 17.62
CA ASP A 454 27.09 1.63 18.58
C ASP A 454 27.44 3.03 19.14
N ALA A 455 28.38 3.75 18.52
CA ALA A 455 28.74 5.10 18.95
C ALA A 455 27.62 6.12 18.77
N TYR A 456 26.76 5.95 17.75
CA TYR A 456 25.56 6.74 17.51
C TYR A 456 24.60 5.98 16.59
N ASP A 457 23.38 6.49 16.43
CA ASP A 457 22.32 5.89 15.64
C ASP A 457 21.72 6.91 14.66
N ILE A 458 20.56 6.62 14.05
CA ILE A 458 19.96 7.54 13.06
C ILE A 458 19.49 8.85 13.68
N ALA A 459 19.22 8.91 14.99
CA ALA A 459 18.74 10.11 15.64
C ALA A 459 19.82 11.16 15.87
N ASP A 460 21.09 10.78 15.78
CA ASP A 460 22.22 11.70 15.83
C ASP A 460 22.37 12.43 14.47
N PRO A 461 22.67 13.74 14.44
CA PRO A 461 22.91 14.48 13.19
C PRO A 461 23.94 13.82 12.26
N ARG A 462 24.96 13.15 12.81
CA ARG A 462 25.96 12.40 12.03
C ARG A 462 25.35 11.16 11.36
N GLY A 463 24.43 10.48 12.04
CA GLY A 463 23.68 9.35 11.50
C GLY A 463 22.72 9.79 10.40
N VAL A 464 22.01 10.89 10.60
CA VAL A 464 21.15 11.50 9.57
C VAL A 464 21.96 11.86 8.32
N ASP A 465 23.11 12.50 8.48
CA ASP A 465 24.00 12.86 7.36
C ASP A 465 24.43 11.63 6.54
N LEU A 466 24.91 10.58 7.21
CA LEU A 466 25.28 9.31 6.54
C LEU A 466 24.09 8.69 5.80
N ALA A 467 22.91 8.67 6.41
CA ALA A 467 21.71 8.15 5.77
C ALA A 467 21.31 8.97 4.54
N LEU A 468 21.35 10.30 4.61
CA LEU A 468 21.01 11.18 3.49
C LEU A 468 21.98 11.00 2.32
N ARG A 469 23.29 10.97 2.58
CA ARG A 469 24.31 10.76 1.53
C ARG A 469 24.13 9.42 0.83
N LEU A 470 23.85 8.36 1.61
CA LEU A 470 23.62 7.04 1.03
C LEU A 470 22.32 6.97 0.22
N LEU A 471 21.22 7.58 0.69
CA LEU A 471 19.97 7.65 -0.07
C LEU A 471 20.13 8.45 -1.37
N ASP A 472 20.88 9.55 -1.36
CA ASP A 472 21.18 10.33 -2.58
C ASP A 472 22.05 9.53 -3.56
N HIS A 473 23.03 8.77 -3.06
CA HIS A 473 23.82 7.83 -3.87
C HIS A 473 22.93 6.77 -4.53
N MET A 474 22.02 6.16 -3.77
CA MET A 474 21.04 5.20 -4.32
C MET A 474 20.15 5.84 -5.38
N ARG A 475 19.67 7.08 -5.18
CA ARG A 475 18.86 7.79 -6.19
C ARG A 475 19.62 7.99 -7.50
N ALA A 476 20.89 8.39 -7.44
CA ALA A 476 21.73 8.55 -8.63
C ALA A 476 21.90 7.21 -9.38
N LYS A 477 22.10 6.11 -8.65
CA LYS A 477 22.22 4.77 -9.26
C LYS A 477 20.91 4.30 -9.92
N LEU A 478 19.75 4.58 -9.31
CA LEU A 478 18.45 4.29 -9.93
C LEU A 478 18.22 5.08 -11.22
N GLN A 479 18.66 6.33 -11.29
CA GLN A 479 18.60 7.12 -12.54
C GLN A 479 19.44 6.46 -13.64
N ALA A 480 20.67 6.03 -13.31
CA ALA A 480 21.52 5.31 -14.26
C ALA A 480 20.87 4.01 -14.76
N TYR A 481 20.18 3.26 -13.90
CA TYR A 481 19.42 2.08 -14.34
C TYR A 481 18.26 2.42 -15.25
N GLN A 482 17.52 3.50 -14.96
CA GLN A 482 16.42 3.94 -15.79
C GLN A 482 16.90 4.34 -17.19
N GLU A 483 18.05 5.03 -17.28
CA GLU A 483 18.69 5.37 -18.56
C GLU A 483 19.17 4.13 -19.31
N ALA A 484 19.82 3.19 -18.61
CA ALA A 484 20.40 2.00 -19.22
C ALA A 484 19.36 0.99 -19.71
N THR A 485 18.27 0.81 -18.96
CA THR A 485 17.24 -0.21 -19.25
C THR A 485 16.04 0.34 -20.02
N GLY A 486 15.79 1.64 -19.93
CA GLY A 486 14.54 2.24 -20.37
C GLY A 486 13.33 1.90 -19.49
N ASN A 487 13.50 1.24 -18.34
CA ASN A 487 12.43 0.94 -17.38
C ASN A 487 12.38 1.96 -16.24
N LEU A 488 11.20 2.17 -15.67
CA LEU A 488 11.04 3.11 -14.56
C LEU A 488 11.57 2.50 -13.27
N TYR A 489 12.38 3.27 -12.52
CA TYR A 489 12.90 2.86 -11.22
C TYR A 489 12.53 3.86 -10.14
N ASN A 490 12.33 3.38 -8.91
CA ASN A 490 12.03 4.22 -7.77
C ASN A 490 12.62 3.67 -6.46
N LEU A 491 12.83 4.58 -5.51
CA LEU A 491 13.34 4.30 -4.18
C LEU A 491 12.19 4.30 -3.18
N GLU A 492 11.94 3.20 -2.47
CA GLU A 492 10.81 3.07 -1.56
C GLU A 492 11.25 2.87 -0.10
N ALA A 493 10.53 3.54 0.82
CA ALA A 493 10.53 3.20 2.23
C ALA A 493 9.64 1.96 2.43
N THR A 494 10.14 0.79 2.02
CA THR A 494 9.35 -0.44 1.95
C THR A 494 8.70 -0.73 3.31
N PRO A 495 7.39 -1.09 3.37
CA PRO A 495 6.72 -1.42 4.63
C PRO A 495 7.34 -2.62 5.38
N ALA A 496 7.98 -3.53 4.63
CA ALA A 496 8.82 -4.61 5.12
C ALA A 496 8.21 -5.46 6.25
N GLU A 497 6.88 -5.66 6.30
CA GLU A 497 6.15 -6.21 7.46
C GLU A 497 6.78 -7.50 8.02
N GLY A 498 6.93 -8.53 7.18
CA GLY A 498 7.64 -9.76 7.54
C GLY A 498 9.16 -9.71 7.30
N THR A 499 9.63 -8.76 6.47
CA THR A 499 11.04 -8.64 6.08
C THR A 499 11.90 -8.12 7.23
N THR A 500 11.39 -7.21 8.06
CA THR A 500 12.11 -6.67 9.23
C THR A 500 12.54 -7.77 10.19
N TYR A 501 11.61 -8.68 10.53
CA TYR A 501 11.86 -9.84 11.36
C TYR A 501 12.78 -10.85 10.66
N ARG A 502 12.55 -11.11 9.38
CA ARG A 502 13.32 -12.08 8.60
C ARG A 502 14.79 -11.71 8.55
N PHE A 503 15.13 -10.46 8.24
CA PHE A 503 16.51 -10.00 8.19
C PHE A 503 17.17 -10.15 9.56
N ALA A 504 16.59 -9.56 10.61
CA ALA A 504 17.11 -9.64 11.97
C ALA A 504 17.35 -11.10 12.41
N ARG A 505 16.38 -11.99 12.18
CA ARG A 505 16.53 -13.41 12.54
C ARG A 505 17.60 -14.13 11.73
N GLU A 506 17.67 -13.91 10.42
CA GLU A 506 18.69 -14.58 9.60
C GLU A 506 20.10 -14.04 9.88
N ASP A 507 20.23 -12.76 10.22
CA ASP A 507 21.49 -12.17 10.64
C ASP A 507 21.95 -12.66 12.01
N LYS A 508 21.04 -12.76 12.98
CA LYS A 508 21.36 -13.28 14.32
C LYS A 508 21.96 -14.68 14.28
N LYS A 509 21.57 -15.50 13.30
CA LYS A 509 22.13 -16.85 13.09
C LYS A 509 23.54 -16.83 12.49
N ARG A 510 23.90 -15.78 11.74
CA ARG A 510 25.09 -15.76 10.86
C ARG A 510 26.19 -14.84 11.36
N TYR A 511 25.83 -13.78 12.05
CA TYR A 511 26.72 -12.70 12.45
C TYR A 511 26.64 -12.50 13.97
N PRO A 512 27.43 -13.24 14.76
CA PRO A 512 27.53 -13.00 16.19
C PRO A 512 27.94 -11.55 16.46
N GLY A 513 27.21 -10.87 17.35
CA GLY A 513 27.50 -9.48 17.71
C GLY A 513 26.83 -8.42 16.83
N ILE A 514 26.06 -8.80 15.80
CA ILE A 514 25.28 -7.83 15.04
C ILE A 514 24.20 -7.19 15.93
N LEU A 515 24.14 -5.86 15.89
CA LEU A 515 23.17 -5.06 16.64
C LEU A 515 21.82 -5.07 15.92
N GLN A 516 20.75 -5.22 16.70
CA GLN A 516 19.36 -5.29 16.25
C GLN A 516 18.47 -4.54 17.26
N ALA A 517 17.26 -4.17 16.85
CA ALA A 517 16.21 -3.74 17.77
C ALA A 517 15.44 -4.96 18.32
N GLY A 518 14.64 -4.77 19.36
CA GLY A 518 13.95 -5.87 20.01
C GLY A 518 14.83 -6.65 20.99
N ALA A 519 14.18 -7.52 21.77
CA ALA A 519 14.83 -8.43 22.70
C ALA A 519 14.39 -9.88 22.52
N GLY A 520 15.26 -10.82 22.91
CA GLY A 520 14.95 -12.26 22.91
C GLY A 520 14.62 -12.80 21.51
N GLU A 521 13.40 -13.32 21.34
CA GLU A 521 12.88 -13.81 20.06
C GLU A 521 12.18 -12.71 19.23
N ASN A 522 11.86 -11.56 19.83
CA ASN A 522 11.13 -10.45 19.21
C ASN A 522 12.07 -9.44 18.54
N VAL A 523 13.17 -9.91 17.96
CA VAL A 523 14.15 -9.05 17.28
C VAL A 523 13.61 -8.52 15.95
N TYR A 524 13.98 -7.31 15.56
CA TYR A 524 13.60 -6.72 14.28
C TYR A 524 14.60 -5.64 13.83
N TYR A 525 14.48 -5.21 12.58
CA TYR A 525 15.13 -4.01 12.09
C TYR A 525 14.13 -2.88 11.88
N THR A 526 14.53 -1.67 12.25
CA THR A 526 13.72 -0.45 12.16
C THR A 526 13.36 -0.19 10.70
N ASN A 527 12.11 0.19 10.43
CA ASN A 527 11.62 0.24 9.06
C ASN A 527 12.34 1.33 8.26
N SER A 528 12.87 1.01 7.07
CA SER A 528 13.53 1.98 6.18
C SER A 528 14.56 2.87 6.90
N SER A 529 14.34 4.19 6.90
CA SER A 529 15.11 5.22 7.62
C SER A 529 14.30 5.89 8.75
N GLN A 530 13.33 5.17 9.32
CA GLN A 530 12.54 5.68 10.44
C GLN A 530 13.38 5.80 11.71
N LEU A 531 12.91 6.62 12.65
CA LEU A 531 13.45 6.65 14.01
C LEU A 531 13.19 5.29 14.71
N PRO A 532 14.02 4.93 15.71
CA PRO A 532 13.72 3.82 16.62
C PRO A 532 12.33 3.94 17.23
N ALA A 533 11.67 2.80 17.48
CA ALA A 533 10.28 2.78 17.95
C ALA A 533 10.11 3.41 19.35
N ASP A 534 11.16 3.39 20.16
CA ASP A 534 11.21 3.87 21.55
C ASP A 534 11.77 5.30 21.70
N TYR A 535 11.98 6.02 20.60
CA TYR A 535 12.78 7.25 20.59
C TYR A 535 12.11 8.47 21.27
N THR A 536 10.87 8.80 20.91
CA THR A 536 10.21 10.03 21.38
C THR A 536 8.69 9.90 21.49
N ASP A 537 8.09 10.59 22.46
CA ASP A 537 6.64 10.76 22.60
C ASP A 537 6.11 12.06 21.94
N ASP A 538 7.02 12.84 21.34
CA ASP A 538 6.71 14.11 20.68
C ASP A 538 6.65 13.94 19.15
N PRO A 539 5.48 14.13 18.53
CA PRO A 539 5.33 14.00 17.08
C PRO A 539 6.13 15.03 16.29
N PHE A 540 6.36 16.25 16.82
CA PHE A 540 7.10 17.29 16.10
C PHE A 540 8.60 17.02 16.09
N VAL A 541 9.16 16.45 17.17
CA VAL A 541 10.54 15.95 17.16
C VAL A 541 10.72 14.90 16.06
N ALA A 542 9.77 13.97 15.94
CA ALA A 542 9.82 12.95 14.90
C ALA A 542 9.65 13.57 13.49
N LEU A 543 8.73 14.52 13.32
CA LEU A 543 8.48 15.22 12.06
C LEU A 543 9.71 16.02 11.59
N ASP A 544 10.31 16.83 12.48
CA ASP A 544 11.50 17.63 12.19
C ASP A 544 12.66 16.75 11.72
N HIS A 545 12.90 15.65 12.43
CA HIS A 545 13.92 14.68 12.08
C HIS A 545 13.64 13.99 10.73
N GLN A 546 12.41 13.52 10.54
CA GLN A 546 12.05 12.67 9.39
C GLN A 546 11.78 13.47 8.11
N ASN A 547 11.58 14.79 8.19
CA ASN A 547 11.21 15.62 7.04
C ASN A 547 12.16 15.46 5.86
N ALA A 548 13.48 15.59 6.08
CA ALA A 548 14.47 15.46 5.01
C ALA A 548 14.62 14.03 4.49
N LEU A 549 14.66 13.04 5.39
CA LEU A 549 14.84 11.63 5.05
C LEU A 549 13.67 11.09 4.22
N GLN A 550 12.44 11.38 4.63
CA GLN A 550 11.27 10.87 3.94
C GLN A 550 11.10 11.48 2.53
N CYS A 551 11.58 12.70 2.31
CA CYS A 551 11.59 13.32 0.98
C CYS A 551 12.57 12.68 -0.02
N LYS A 552 13.49 11.82 0.43
CA LYS A 552 14.42 11.11 -0.48
C LYS A 552 13.78 9.95 -1.22
N TYR A 553 12.66 9.42 -0.72
CA TYR A 553 11.97 8.30 -1.35
C TYR A 553 11.08 8.78 -2.50
N THR A 554 11.34 8.28 -3.71
CA THR A 554 10.57 8.62 -4.92
C THR A 554 9.44 7.64 -5.18
N GLY A 555 9.51 6.43 -4.62
CA GLY A 555 8.59 5.33 -4.85
C GLY A 555 7.53 5.12 -3.80
N GLY A 556 7.57 5.91 -2.72
CA GLY A 556 6.59 5.88 -1.66
C GLY A 556 7.22 5.91 -0.27
N THR A 557 6.66 6.78 0.56
CA THR A 557 6.98 6.95 1.97
C THR A 557 5.70 7.27 2.73
N VAL A 558 5.68 6.97 4.03
CA VAL A 558 4.70 7.49 4.95
C VAL A 558 5.33 7.63 6.33
N LEU A 559 4.96 8.70 7.03
CA LEU A 559 5.24 8.83 8.45
C LEU A 559 3.95 8.60 9.25
N HIS A 560 3.98 7.57 10.10
CA HIS A 560 2.85 7.22 10.94
C HIS A 560 2.92 7.97 12.27
N MET A 561 1.90 8.79 12.56
CA MET A 561 1.71 9.38 13.88
C MET A 561 1.06 8.34 14.79
N TYR A 562 1.87 7.47 15.40
CA TYR A 562 1.38 6.44 16.33
C TYR A 562 0.95 7.08 17.65
N MET A 563 -0.33 7.40 17.78
CA MET A 563 -0.92 8.01 18.98
C MET A 563 -1.23 6.93 20.02
N GLY A 564 -1.02 7.23 21.30
CA GLY A 564 -1.26 6.27 22.39
C GLY A 564 -2.74 5.89 22.56
N GLU A 565 -3.63 6.78 22.13
CA GLU A 565 -5.06 6.56 22.10
C GLU A 565 -5.74 7.43 21.03
N ARG A 566 -7.07 7.41 21.01
CA ARG A 566 -7.87 8.28 20.14
C ARG A 566 -7.62 9.75 20.46
N ILE A 567 -7.49 10.56 19.42
CA ILE A 567 -7.42 12.03 19.56
C ILE A 567 -8.76 12.55 20.12
N SER A 568 -8.69 13.50 21.05
CA SER A 568 -9.79 14.03 21.85
C SER A 568 -11.03 14.43 21.04
N SER A 569 -10.84 14.99 19.84
CA SER A 569 -11.92 15.46 18.98
C SER A 569 -11.52 15.48 17.51
N ALA A 570 -12.53 15.50 16.64
CA ALA A 570 -12.34 15.73 15.20
C ALA A 570 -11.65 17.08 14.94
N GLU A 571 -11.98 18.12 15.71
CA GLU A 571 -11.38 19.45 15.56
C GLU A 571 -9.89 19.45 15.94
N ALA A 572 -9.51 18.80 17.05
CA ALA A 572 -8.10 18.65 17.43
C ALA A 572 -7.31 17.87 16.37
N CYS A 573 -7.87 16.75 15.89
CA CYS A 573 -7.27 15.96 14.82
C CYS A 573 -7.10 16.76 13.53
N LYS A 574 -8.11 17.53 13.14
CA LYS A 574 -8.07 18.43 11.98
C LYS A 574 -6.95 19.46 12.12
N ARG A 575 -6.86 20.16 13.26
CA ARG A 575 -5.80 21.14 13.51
C ARG A 575 -4.42 20.51 13.44
N PHE A 576 -4.26 19.31 14.00
CA PHE A 576 -3.00 18.58 13.94
C PHE A 576 -2.59 18.27 12.50
N VAL A 577 -3.46 17.61 11.73
CA VAL A 577 -3.19 17.26 10.34
C VAL A 577 -2.93 18.52 9.50
N ARG A 578 -3.70 19.59 9.70
CA ARG A 578 -3.48 20.88 9.01
C ARG A 578 -2.11 21.48 9.32
N LYS A 579 -1.70 21.49 10.59
CA LYS A 579 -0.38 21.98 11.04
C LYS A 579 0.73 21.18 10.37
N VAL A 580 0.64 19.84 10.40
CA VAL A 580 1.66 18.97 9.79
C VAL A 580 1.76 19.18 8.27
N ILE A 581 0.63 19.13 7.56
CA ILE A 581 0.59 19.25 6.10
C ILE A 581 1.07 20.63 5.62
N SER A 582 0.87 21.69 6.42
CA SER A 582 1.22 23.06 6.03
C SER A 582 2.69 23.43 6.30
N GLU A 583 3.31 22.80 7.29
CA GLU A 583 4.67 23.13 7.76
C GLU A 583 5.75 22.15 7.26
N TYR A 584 5.38 20.89 7.00
CA TYR A 584 6.31 19.85 6.59
C TYR A 584 6.17 19.48 5.12
N GLN A 585 7.24 18.94 4.55
CA GLN A 585 7.33 18.50 3.16
C GLN A 585 7.01 17.01 2.99
N ILE A 586 6.81 16.30 4.10
CA ILE A 586 6.59 14.85 4.13
C ILE A 586 5.43 14.48 3.21
N PRO A 587 5.64 13.56 2.23
CA PRO A 587 4.63 13.30 1.20
C PRO A 587 3.35 12.64 1.70
N TYR A 588 3.45 11.72 2.67
CA TYR A 588 2.28 11.11 3.32
C TYR A 588 2.42 11.05 4.82
N ILE A 589 1.30 11.29 5.48
CA ILE A 589 1.14 11.04 6.90
C ILE A 589 -0.12 10.23 7.17
N THR A 590 -0.15 9.59 8.32
CA THR A 590 -1.37 9.02 8.90
C THR A 590 -1.45 9.39 10.36
N ILE A 591 -2.66 9.59 10.88
CA ILE A 591 -2.90 9.52 12.32
C ILE A 591 -3.25 8.07 12.65
N THR A 592 -2.52 7.47 13.59
CA THR A 592 -2.67 6.06 13.95
C THR A 592 -2.90 5.91 15.46
N PRO A 593 -4.16 6.00 15.91
CA PRO A 593 -4.53 5.70 17.28
C PRO A 593 -4.38 4.20 17.61
N VAL A 594 -3.97 3.90 18.84
CA VAL A 594 -4.15 2.58 19.44
C VAL A 594 -5.48 2.52 20.17
N PHE A 595 -6.19 1.41 20.02
CA PHE A 595 -7.46 1.17 20.70
C PHE A 595 -7.69 -0.33 20.93
N SER A 596 -8.61 -0.65 21.84
CA SER A 596 -8.98 -2.02 22.17
C SER A 596 -10.43 -2.30 21.78
N ILE A 597 -10.74 -3.56 21.50
CA ILE A 597 -12.10 -4.00 21.18
C ILE A 597 -12.50 -5.15 22.10
N CYS A 598 -13.56 -4.91 22.87
CA CYS A 598 -14.24 -5.92 23.65
C CYS A 598 -15.40 -6.51 22.83
N GLU A 599 -15.53 -7.82 22.79
CA GLU A 599 -16.63 -8.49 22.06
C GLU A 599 -18.02 -8.12 22.58
N ARG A 600 -18.13 -7.67 23.84
CA ARG A 600 -19.41 -7.27 24.46
C ARG A 600 -19.64 -5.76 24.46
N HIS A 601 -18.60 -4.97 24.72
CA HIS A 601 -18.71 -3.52 24.91
C HIS A 601 -18.18 -2.69 23.74
N GLY A 602 -17.61 -3.34 22.73
CA GLY A 602 -17.07 -2.67 21.54
C GLY A 602 -15.78 -1.92 21.82
N TYR A 603 -15.68 -0.74 21.22
CA TYR A 603 -14.50 0.13 21.22
C TYR A 603 -14.10 0.62 22.62
N LEU A 604 -12.81 0.55 22.94
CA LEU A 604 -12.19 1.07 24.15
C LEU A 604 -10.97 1.94 23.76
N ALA A 605 -10.82 3.09 24.40
CA ALA A 605 -9.71 4.00 24.12
C ALA A 605 -8.38 3.44 24.66
N GLY A 606 -7.33 3.53 23.83
CA GLY A 606 -5.99 3.09 24.16
C GLY A 606 -5.83 1.57 24.23
N GLU A 607 -4.64 1.15 24.63
CA GLU A 607 -4.32 -0.25 24.85
C GLU A 607 -4.92 -0.75 26.17
N GLN A 608 -5.94 -1.60 26.09
CA GLN A 608 -6.66 -2.15 27.24
C GLN A 608 -6.73 -3.67 27.14
N PRO A 609 -5.70 -4.45 27.53
CA PRO A 609 -5.69 -5.91 27.37
C PRO A 609 -6.90 -6.61 28.01
N THR A 610 -7.46 -6.00 29.05
CA THR A 610 -8.68 -6.46 29.72
C THR A 610 -9.73 -5.35 29.71
N CYS A 611 -10.99 -5.71 29.41
CA CYS A 611 -12.09 -4.77 29.35
C CYS A 611 -12.41 -4.23 30.76
N PRO A 612 -12.44 -2.91 30.98
CA PRO A 612 -12.71 -2.32 32.29
C PRO A 612 -14.15 -2.55 32.77
N HIS A 613 -15.07 -2.93 31.87
CA HIS A 613 -16.48 -3.12 32.19
C HIS A 613 -16.86 -4.58 32.51
N CYS A 614 -16.20 -5.58 31.92
CA CYS A 614 -16.51 -7.01 32.18
C CYS A 614 -15.33 -7.91 32.55
N GLY A 615 -14.10 -7.39 32.55
CA GLY A 615 -12.92 -8.22 32.83
C GLY A 615 -12.56 -9.24 31.73
N ALA A 616 -13.24 -9.24 30.59
CA ALA A 616 -12.90 -10.10 29.46
C ALA A 616 -11.64 -9.59 28.73
N GLN A 617 -10.88 -10.50 28.12
CA GLN A 617 -9.77 -10.14 27.24
C GLN A 617 -10.28 -9.32 26.05
N THR A 618 -9.49 -8.34 25.62
CA THR A 618 -9.79 -7.51 24.44
C THR A 618 -8.80 -7.79 23.33
N LYS A 619 -9.13 -7.35 22.13
CA LYS A 619 -8.18 -7.29 21.02
C LYS A 619 -7.64 -5.88 20.93
N VAL A 620 -6.32 -5.70 21.07
CA VAL A 620 -5.64 -4.43 20.83
C VAL A 620 -5.46 -4.26 19.32
N TRP A 621 -5.88 -3.13 18.78
CA TRP A 621 -5.80 -2.77 17.37
C TRP A 621 -4.90 -1.57 17.17
N THR A 622 -4.06 -1.66 16.15
CA THR A 622 -3.25 -0.56 15.65
C THR A 622 -2.90 -0.84 14.19
N ARG A 623 -2.21 0.11 13.55
CA ARG A 623 -1.66 -0.11 12.22
C ARG A 623 -0.39 -0.94 12.34
N VAL A 624 -0.33 -2.10 11.65
CA VAL A 624 0.89 -2.92 11.66
C VAL A 624 2.01 -2.15 10.98
N MET A 625 1.71 -1.70 9.75
CA MET A 625 2.56 -0.87 8.90
C MET A 625 1.64 -0.06 7.98
N GLY A 626 0.86 -0.74 7.13
CA GLY A 626 0.01 -0.09 6.13
C GLY A 626 -1.48 -0.01 6.50
N TYR A 627 -1.96 -0.88 7.39
CA TYR A 627 -3.37 -1.14 7.57
C TYR A 627 -3.65 -1.65 8.99
N PHE A 628 -4.90 -1.58 9.43
CA PHE A 628 -5.29 -1.97 10.79
C PHE A 628 -5.49 -3.46 10.93
N ARG A 629 -4.86 -4.03 11.96
CA ARG A 629 -5.08 -5.40 12.41
C ARG A 629 -4.94 -5.50 13.93
N PRO A 630 -5.49 -6.56 14.56
CA PRO A 630 -5.20 -6.86 15.95
C PRO A 630 -3.71 -7.18 16.14
N VAL A 631 -3.09 -6.68 17.21
CA VAL A 631 -1.68 -6.96 17.55
C VAL A 631 -1.40 -8.47 17.64
N ASP A 632 -2.40 -9.27 18.05
CA ASP A 632 -2.29 -10.73 18.11
C ASP A 632 -1.95 -11.40 16.78
N SER A 633 -2.38 -10.78 15.67
CA SER A 633 -2.15 -11.23 14.30
C SER A 633 -0.77 -10.84 13.75
N PHE A 634 -0.05 -9.94 14.44
CA PHE A 634 1.25 -9.46 13.97
C PHE A 634 2.29 -10.59 14.04
N ASN A 635 3.30 -10.53 13.18
CA ASN A 635 4.47 -11.39 13.31
C ASN A 635 5.29 -11.03 14.55
N THR A 636 6.18 -11.95 14.94
CA THR A 636 7.02 -11.85 16.14
C THR A 636 7.84 -10.55 16.20
N GLY A 637 8.46 -10.12 15.09
CA GLY A 637 9.22 -8.88 15.06
C GLY A 637 8.33 -7.65 15.21
N LYS A 638 7.16 -7.61 14.58
CA LYS A 638 6.19 -6.51 14.72
C LYS A 638 5.55 -6.45 16.10
N LYS A 639 5.43 -7.57 16.81
CA LYS A 639 5.08 -7.57 18.24
C LYS A 639 6.19 -6.96 19.10
N GLY A 640 7.45 -7.23 18.78
CA GLY A 640 8.60 -6.56 19.39
C GLY A 640 8.57 -5.06 19.18
N GLU A 641 8.41 -4.63 17.93
CA GLU A 641 8.31 -3.21 17.56
C GLU A 641 7.13 -2.51 18.27
N HIS A 642 5.97 -3.15 18.36
CA HIS A 642 4.83 -2.59 19.11
C HIS A 642 5.12 -2.48 20.61
N ALA A 643 5.75 -3.50 21.21
CA ALA A 643 6.04 -3.52 22.63
C ALA A 643 7.08 -2.47 23.07
N GLU A 644 8.04 -2.16 22.20
CA GLU A 644 9.04 -1.10 22.45
C GLU A 644 8.49 0.30 22.16
N ARG A 645 7.37 0.41 21.42
CA ARG A 645 6.92 1.68 20.88
C ARG A 645 6.55 2.68 21.97
N VAL A 646 7.26 3.82 21.97
CA VAL A 646 6.81 5.02 22.65
C VAL A 646 5.81 5.72 21.74
N HIS A 647 4.57 5.83 22.23
CA HIS A 647 3.48 6.43 21.47
C HIS A 647 3.46 7.95 21.63
N PHE A 648 3.09 8.64 20.56
CA PHE A 648 2.90 10.08 20.58
C PHE A 648 1.73 10.49 21.46
N ARG A 649 1.89 11.63 22.12
CA ARG A 649 0.95 12.20 23.07
C ARG A 649 0.26 13.43 22.48
N GLU A 650 -1.06 13.51 22.61
CA GLU A 650 -1.83 14.65 22.09
C GLU A 650 -1.43 15.96 22.77
N GLU A 651 -1.02 15.93 24.04
CA GLU A 651 -0.62 17.14 24.78
C GLU A 651 0.61 17.83 24.18
N ARG A 652 1.43 17.10 23.40
CA ARG A 652 2.59 17.65 22.67
C ARG A 652 2.19 18.33 21.36
N VAL A 653 0.97 18.09 20.89
CA VAL A 653 0.47 18.65 19.62
C VAL A 653 0.04 20.11 19.78
N ASP A 654 -0.56 20.42 20.93
CA ASP A 654 -1.10 21.75 21.28
C ASP A 654 -0.05 22.71 21.89
N THR A 655 1.17 22.23 22.14
CA THR A 655 2.35 23.06 22.47
C THR A 655 3.07 23.54 21.21
#